data_AF-A0A6L7TUU3-F1
#
_entry.id   AF-A0A6L7TUU3-F1
#
_cell.length_a   1.000
_cell.length_b   1.000
_cell.length_c   1.000
_cell.angle_alpha   90.00
_cell.angle_beta   90.00
_cell.angle_gamma   90.00
#
_symmetry.space_group_name_H-M   'P 1'
#
loop_
_entity.id
_entity.type
_entity.pdbx_description
1 polymer ?
#
loop_
_entity_poly.entity_id
_entity_poly.type
_entity_poly.pdbx_seq_one_letter_code
_entity_poly.pdbx_strand_id
1 'polypeptide(L)'
;MTTTETGRPIPADDEPADDDLDCAIRDYVHTYAFWRGRRKAMERFGVSRHTLWRFLDRGHMGRALPRAVLDTVGDSIEAIDAATWAIGAMERIDAGLERSARNRPPAGPALRRGQEDALLQLCAAPLTTVSELARFNREPPTTLRGRLERMTELDLVDSVSHRLGALGPKPQRRYFPTEQGLHAAAALEPGIGRILAEQPVSRQWFRLLTERLDAVAVLYHIAALVADADPEGDPVRVDHHRQGPYDLLVTLSQGRSVGILRQGATLPSAHLRYRLRTIENLPVSQRPSVTLVITCSGQATRRAVRTLGHPLEHETFFAATEGEQLAGDHRVVAWQQCGHGMGMEVKMEPGLSLEHIVASTSWLVDRDSRNLRDRTPPSKRKPNPDPYSLYPSRLRADMPAPPEQVKNSLAVLLTRAEKEALDLLAAWPLCTTDQLARLMGGVTRRRANQVIRSLTDHGLVRAENQRHVLADEGLRYLARRDRAAVRIALGRWSARTRRSSRGSAPVIAGTSLRSLDSQLDHQDAINTLAAALSAEAAHSGDHHLLELLPTFRSSIGYRHQGADYVIHPDATFWLSYRGDWRPYFLEFERRAVTPKRVRARLKNYPRYFASGWAGLDHAGQLPLVLFVFETRDDEESFLRAAGAHRLPICTSNLEMIADLGVLHEVWRWPPPNASDRLPLHRLGDGYKNVPSRSRHFR
;
A
#
# COMPACT_ATOMS: atom_id res chain seq x y z
N MET A 1 -27.57 -73.19 -6.88
CA MET A 1 -26.30 -73.06 -7.64
C MET A 1 -26.42 -71.88 -8.60
N THR A 2 -25.31 -71.44 -9.19
CA THR A 2 -25.10 -70.08 -9.72
C THR A 2 -24.88 -70.01 -11.23
N THR A 3 -25.47 -68.99 -11.86
CA THR A 3 -25.18 -68.37 -13.18
C THR A 3 -26.09 -67.11 -13.26
N THR A 4 -25.76 -65.85 -13.62
CA THR A 4 -24.77 -65.22 -14.55
C THR A 4 -24.84 -65.75 -15.98
N GLU A 5 -24.91 -64.96 -17.06
CA GLU A 5 -25.09 -63.51 -17.28
C GLU A 5 -25.71 -63.31 -18.70
N THR A 6 -26.00 -62.15 -19.32
CA THR A 6 -25.58 -60.72 -19.18
C THR A 6 -26.71 -59.83 -19.78
N GLY A 7 -26.61 -58.48 -19.80
CA GLY A 7 -27.46 -57.68 -20.74
C GLY A 7 -27.81 -56.22 -20.41
N ARG A 8 -26.85 -55.29 -20.44
CA ARG A 8 -27.09 -53.85 -20.69
C ARG A 8 -25.96 -53.28 -21.56
N PRO A 9 -26.23 -52.31 -22.44
CA PRO A 9 -25.20 -51.70 -23.29
C PRO A 9 -24.25 -50.83 -22.45
N ILE A 10 -22.98 -50.87 -22.82
CA ILE A 10 -21.94 -49.94 -22.36
C ILE A 10 -22.11 -48.64 -23.18
N PRO A 11 -22.11 -47.44 -22.57
CA PRO A 11 -22.01 -46.18 -23.32
C PRO A 11 -20.66 -46.12 -24.03
N ALA A 12 -20.60 -45.52 -25.23
CA ALA A 12 -19.31 -45.36 -25.92
C ALA A 12 -18.32 -44.57 -25.05
N ASP A 13 -17.04 -44.97 -25.08
CA ASP A 13 -15.96 -44.15 -24.53
C ASP A 13 -15.88 -42.85 -25.34
N ASP A 14 -16.04 -41.70 -24.68
CA ASP A 14 -15.76 -40.40 -25.30
C ASP A 14 -14.24 -40.29 -25.53
N GLU A 15 -13.80 -40.16 -26.79
CA GLU A 15 -12.39 -39.92 -27.10
C GLU A 15 -11.93 -38.59 -26.45
N PRO A 16 -10.85 -38.59 -25.66
CA PRO A 16 -10.35 -37.37 -25.05
C PRO A 16 -9.86 -36.41 -26.14
N ALA A 17 -10.38 -35.19 -26.15
CA ALA A 17 -10.03 -34.19 -27.16
C ALA A 17 -8.52 -33.90 -27.19
N ASP A 18 -7.95 -33.79 -28.40
CA ASP A 18 -6.50 -33.59 -28.66
C ASP A 18 -5.85 -32.50 -27.78
N ASP A 19 -6.59 -31.45 -27.45
CA ASP A 19 -6.15 -30.33 -26.61
C ASP A 19 -5.59 -30.78 -25.24
N ASP A 20 -6.15 -31.83 -24.61
CA ASP A 20 -5.68 -32.32 -23.31
C ASP A 20 -4.41 -33.19 -23.42
N LEU A 21 -4.25 -33.93 -24.51
CA LEU A 21 -3.03 -34.69 -24.78
C LEU A 21 -1.84 -33.75 -25.02
N ASP A 22 -2.06 -32.67 -25.79
CA ASP A 22 -1.06 -31.64 -26.05
C ASP A 22 -0.73 -30.83 -24.78
N CYS A 23 -1.70 -30.67 -23.86
CA CYS A 23 -1.46 -30.15 -22.51
C CYS A 23 -0.55 -31.09 -21.69
N ALA A 24 -0.83 -32.39 -21.67
CA ALA A 24 -0.09 -33.38 -20.89
C ALA A 24 1.37 -33.54 -21.38
N ILE A 25 1.58 -33.65 -22.70
CA ILE A 25 2.92 -33.75 -23.31
C ILE A 25 3.75 -32.50 -22.99
N ARG A 26 3.16 -31.31 -23.10
CA ARG A 26 3.81 -30.03 -22.77
C ARG A 26 4.29 -29.97 -21.33
N ASP A 27 3.44 -30.32 -20.36
CA ASP A 27 3.79 -30.28 -18.93
C ASP A 27 4.76 -31.43 -18.55
N TYR A 28 4.71 -32.59 -19.22
CA TYR A 28 5.71 -33.66 -19.08
C TYR A 28 7.10 -33.23 -19.55
N VAL A 29 7.22 -32.67 -20.76
CA VAL A 29 8.50 -32.17 -21.30
C VAL A 29 9.07 -31.04 -20.43
N HIS A 30 8.21 -30.14 -19.93
CA HIS A 30 8.61 -29.10 -18.97
C HIS A 30 9.14 -29.70 -17.66
N THR A 31 8.46 -30.71 -17.12
CA THR A 31 8.85 -31.39 -15.87
C THR A 31 10.16 -32.17 -16.05
N TYR A 32 10.35 -32.88 -17.16
CA TYR A 32 11.58 -33.60 -17.48
C TYR A 32 12.78 -32.65 -17.64
N ALA A 33 12.60 -31.53 -18.35
CA ALA A 33 13.63 -30.50 -18.51
C ALA A 33 13.97 -29.76 -17.21
N PHE A 34 13.04 -29.70 -16.26
CA PHE A 34 13.25 -29.20 -14.90
C PHE A 34 14.01 -30.21 -14.03
N TRP A 35 13.64 -31.50 -14.07
CA TRP A 35 14.24 -32.58 -13.26
C TRP A 35 15.64 -33.02 -13.72
N ARG A 36 15.84 -33.27 -15.01
CA ARG A 36 17.10 -33.85 -15.56
C ARG A 36 18.03 -32.81 -16.19
N GLY A 37 17.59 -31.55 -16.22
CA GLY A 37 18.34 -30.44 -16.80
C GLY A 37 18.18 -30.33 -18.33
N ARG A 38 18.20 -29.09 -18.83
CA ARG A 38 17.85 -28.74 -20.21
C ARG A 38 18.66 -29.48 -21.28
N ARG A 39 19.92 -29.80 -21.00
CA ARG A 39 20.81 -30.55 -21.92
C ARG A 39 20.31 -31.99 -22.13
N LYS A 40 20.00 -32.72 -21.05
CA LYS A 40 19.45 -34.09 -21.13
C LYS A 40 18.05 -34.13 -21.75
N ALA A 41 17.25 -33.07 -21.59
CA ALA A 41 15.98 -32.95 -22.32
C ALA A 41 16.18 -32.78 -23.84
N MET A 42 17.16 -31.98 -24.28
CA MET A 42 17.51 -31.89 -25.70
C MET A 42 18.07 -33.20 -26.25
N GLU A 43 18.89 -33.90 -25.48
CA GLU A 43 19.43 -35.23 -25.82
C GLU A 43 18.32 -36.32 -25.86
N ARG A 44 17.23 -36.17 -25.08
CA ARG A 44 16.08 -37.10 -25.05
C ARG A 44 15.02 -36.84 -26.13
N PHE A 45 14.82 -35.58 -26.54
CA PHE A 45 13.71 -35.18 -27.43
C PHE A 45 14.15 -34.63 -28.80
N GLY A 46 15.45 -34.64 -29.13
CA GLY A 46 15.98 -34.53 -30.51
C GLY A 46 15.88 -33.18 -31.24
N VAL A 47 15.00 -32.27 -30.84
CA VAL A 47 14.77 -30.97 -31.52
C VAL A 47 15.03 -29.75 -30.65
N SER A 48 15.35 -28.62 -31.29
CA SER A 48 15.61 -27.36 -30.59
C SER A 48 14.34 -26.81 -29.94
N ARG A 49 14.48 -26.17 -28.77
CA ARG A 49 13.36 -25.52 -28.07
C ARG A 49 12.60 -24.53 -28.96
N HIS A 50 13.29 -23.78 -29.83
CA HIS A 50 12.62 -22.81 -30.71
C HIS A 50 11.88 -23.48 -31.87
N THR A 51 12.34 -24.65 -32.32
CA THR A 51 11.67 -25.47 -33.32
C THR A 51 10.39 -26.09 -32.76
N LEU A 52 10.48 -26.73 -31.58
CA LEU A 52 9.34 -27.34 -30.91
C LEU A 52 8.26 -26.31 -30.56
N TRP A 53 8.66 -25.14 -30.05
CA TRP A 53 7.71 -24.07 -29.75
C TRP A 53 7.01 -23.55 -31.01
N ARG A 54 7.72 -23.37 -32.14
CA ARG A 54 7.12 -22.97 -33.42
C ARG A 54 6.21 -24.03 -34.07
N PHE A 55 6.25 -25.27 -33.60
CA PHE A 55 5.36 -26.33 -34.04
C PHE A 55 4.03 -26.27 -33.26
N LEU A 56 4.11 -26.15 -31.93
CA LEU A 56 2.95 -26.02 -31.03
C LEU A 56 2.23 -24.66 -31.16
N ASP A 57 2.99 -23.57 -31.39
CA ASP A 57 2.47 -22.20 -31.58
C ASP A 57 1.82 -21.97 -32.98
N ARG A 58 1.64 -23.05 -33.77
CA ARG A 58 1.08 -23.03 -35.13
C ARG A 58 0.22 -24.27 -35.42
N GLY A 59 -0.75 -24.56 -34.57
CA GLY A 59 -1.72 -25.63 -34.79
C GLY A 59 -2.57 -25.43 -36.06
N HIS A 60 -2.18 -26.02 -37.18
CA HIS A 60 -2.96 -26.07 -38.41
C HIS A 60 -2.63 -27.27 -39.31
N MET A 61 -3.69 -27.99 -39.73
CA MET A 61 -3.81 -28.69 -41.02
C MET A 61 -2.87 -29.88 -41.30
N GLY A 62 -3.18 -31.03 -40.72
CA GLY A 62 -3.31 -32.26 -41.53
C GLY A 62 -2.03 -32.92 -42.06
N ARG A 63 -0.94 -32.95 -41.30
CA ARG A 63 0.18 -33.91 -41.54
C ARG A 63 0.61 -34.57 -40.25
N ALA A 64 0.81 -35.88 -40.30
CA ALA A 64 1.19 -36.69 -39.15
C ALA A 64 2.54 -36.27 -38.55
N LEU A 65 2.72 -36.55 -37.26
CA LEU A 65 3.99 -36.42 -36.55
C LEU A 65 5.12 -37.14 -37.32
N PRO A 66 6.35 -36.58 -37.36
CA PRO A 66 7.47 -37.25 -38.00
C PRO A 66 7.67 -38.66 -37.41
N ARG A 67 7.78 -39.67 -38.27
CA ARG A 67 7.84 -41.09 -37.89
C ARG A 67 8.87 -41.37 -36.78
N ALA A 68 10.01 -40.68 -36.84
CA ALA A 68 11.07 -40.70 -35.82
C ALA A 68 10.63 -40.39 -34.37
N VAL A 69 9.48 -39.72 -34.16
CA VAL A 69 8.91 -39.48 -32.81
C VAL A 69 8.16 -40.73 -32.32
N LEU A 70 7.45 -41.43 -33.20
CA LEU A 70 6.79 -42.70 -32.87
C LEU A 70 7.85 -43.82 -32.72
N ASP A 71 8.81 -43.87 -33.63
CA ASP A 71 9.92 -44.84 -33.64
C ASP A 71 10.85 -44.73 -32.39
N THR A 72 10.75 -43.66 -31.59
CA THR A 72 11.58 -43.44 -30.38
C THR A 72 10.84 -43.55 -29.04
N VAL A 73 9.52 -43.74 -29.03
CA VAL A 73 8.76 -44.00 -27.79
C VAL A 73 8.76 -45.50 -27.46
N GLY A 74 8.50 -46.36 -28.44
CA GLY A 74 8.46 -47.82 -28.29
C GLY A 74 7.29 -48.34 -27.43
N ASP A 75 7.16 -49.66 -27.32
CA ASP A 75 6.02 -50.36 -26.70
C ASP A 75 6.03 -50.34 -25.16
N SER A 76 6.35 -49.19 -24.57
CA SER A 76 6.38 -48.99 -23.11
C SER A 76 4.97 -48.81 -22.55
N ILE A 77 4.27 -49.93 -22.33
CA ILE A 77 2.96 -50.02 -21.69
C ILE A 77 2.91 -49.18 -20.39
N GLU A 78 3.99 -49.20 -19.60
CA GLU A 78 4.15 -48.44 -18.35
C GLU A 78 3.88 -46.93 -18.49
N ALA A 79 4.16 -46.32 -19.65
CA ALA A 79 3.93 -44.90 -19.89
C ALA A 79 2.45 -44.56 -20.10
N ILE A 80 1.69 -45.49 -20.70
CA ILE A 80 0.24 -45.40 -20.85
C ILE A 80 -0.42 -45.69 -19.50
N ASP A 81 0.00 -46.76 -18.83
CA ASP A 81 -0.51 -47.18 -17.52
C ASP A 81 -0.36 -46.06 -16.47
N ALA A 82 0.76 -45.32 -16.47
CA ALA A 82 0.99 -44.18 -15.59
C ALA A 82 0.07 -42.97 -15.89
N ALA A 83 -0.30 -42.75 -17.16
CA ALA A 83 -1.26 -41.71 -17.54
C ALA A 83 -2.69 -42.10 -17.15
N THR A 84 -3.09 -43.34 -17.46
CA THR A 84 -4.41 -43.89 -17.10
C THR A 84 -4.59 -43.98 -15.58
N TRP A 85 -3.54 -44.29 -14.80
CA TRP A 85 -3.58 -44.18 -13.34
C TRP A 85 -3.73 -42.75 -12.83
N ALA A 86 -3.15 -41.74 -13.49
CA ALA A 86 -3.30 -40.35 -13.08
C ALA A 86 -4.74 -39.85 -13.30
N ILE A 87 -5.34 -40.16 -14.45
CA ILE A 87 -6.74 -39.84 -14.78
C ILE A 87 -7.68 -40.58 -13.83
N GLY A 88 -7.55 -41.91 -13.73
CA GLY A 88 -8.37 -42.74 -12.84
C GLY A 88 -8.16 -42.47 -11.35
N ALA A 89 -7.07 -41.81 -10.94
CA ALA A 89 -6.90 -41.30 -9.59
C ALA A 89 -7.69 -40.00 -9.35
N MET A 90 -7.72 -39.08 -10.31
CA MET A 90 -8.50 -37.83 -10.18
C MET A 90 -10.00 -38.10 -10.04
N GLU A 91 -10.58 -38.95 -10.89
CA GLU A 91 -12.00 -39.31 -10.79
C GLU A 91 -12.35 -39.99 -9.46
N ARG A 92 -11.46 -40.86 -8.95
CA ARG A 92 -11.64 -41.51 -7.64
C ARG A 92 -11.46 -40.55 -6.48
N ILE A 93 -10.67 -39.49 -6.62
CA ILE A 93 -10.53 -38.43 -5.61
C ILE A 93 -11.80 -37.59 -5.54
N ASP A 94 -12.34 -37.12 -6.67
CA ASP A 94 -13.56 -36.30 -6.66
C ASP A 94 -14.80 -37.14 -6.26
N ALA A 95 -14.95 -38.36 -6.78
CA ALA A 95 -16.00 -39.28 -6.34
C ALA A 95 -15.82 -39.73 -4.87
N GLY A 96 -14.59 -39.74 -4.35
CA GLY A 96 -14.27 -40.03 -2.95
C GLY A 96 -14.57 -38.86 -2.01
N LEU A 97 -14.32 -37.62 -2.46
CA LEU A 97 -14.67 -36.39 -1.76
C LEU A 97 -16.19 -36.22 -1.68
N GLU A 98 -16.92 -36.46 -2.77
CA GLU A 98 -18.39 -36.42 -2.74
C GLU A 98 -19.01 -37.48 -1.81
N ARG A 99 -18.51 -38.72 -1.81
CA ARG A 99 -19.00 -39.76 -0.88
C ARG A 99 -18.66 -39.42 0.57
N SER A 100 -17.49 -38.83 0.81
CA SER A 100 -17.08 -38.34 2.14
C SER A 100 -17.88 -37.15 2.62
N ALA A 101 -18.37 -36.29 1.70
CA ALA A 101 -19.27 -35.19 2.01
C ALA A 101 -20.68 -35.68 2.39
N ARG A 102 -21.19 -36.73 1.72
CA ARG A 102 -22.53 -37.30 1.97
C ARG A 102 -22.63 -38.16 3.25
N ASN A 103 -21.51 -38.68 3.76
CA ASN A 103 -21.47 -39.61 4.90
C ASN A 103 -20.86 -39.03 6.20
N ARG A 104 -20.67 -37.70 6.33
CA ARG A 104 -20.29 -37.08 7.62
C ARG A 104 -21.52 -36.83 8.51
N PRO A 105 -21.47 -37.15 9.81
CA PRO A 105 -22.56 -36.82 10.73
C PRO A 105 -22.63 -35.29 10.94
N PRO A 106 -23.83 -34.71 11.10
CA PRO A 106 -24.00 -33.31 11.48
C PRO A 106 -23.63 -33.13 12.96
N ALA A 107 -22.36 -32.83 13.22
CA ALA A 107 -21.78 -32.77 14.57
C ALA A 107 -20.87 -31.54 14.80
N GLY A 108 -21.17 -30.42 14.14
CA GLY A 108 -20.78 -29.11 14.69
C GLY A 108 -21.71 -28.75 15.86
N PRO A 109 -21.30 -27.90 16.82
CA PRO A 109 -22.21 -27.38 17.83
C PRO A 109 -23.35 -26.61 17.15
N ALA A 110 -24.60 -26.85 17.58
CA ALA A 110 -25.77 -26.22 16.99
C ALA A 110 -25.72 -24.69 17.15
N LEU A 111 -25.37 -23.99 16.07
CA LEU A 111 -25.27 -22.54 16.04
C LEU A 111 -26.66 -21.90 16.12
N ARG A 112 -26.75 -20.76 16.80
CA ARG A 112 -27.90 -19.88 16.67
C ARG A 112 -27.70 -19.03 15.40
N ARG A 113 -28.77 -18.74 14.66
CA ARG A 113 -28.73 -17.93 13.41
C ARG A 113 -27.76 -16.75 13.43
N GLY A 114 -27.85 -15.87 14.45
CA GLY A 114 -26.94 -14.73 14.56
C GLY A 114 -25.44 -15.04 14.77
N GLN A 115 -25.06 -16.28 15.11
CA GLN A 115 -23.69 -16.80 15.11
C GLN A 115 -23.30 -17.35 13.73
N GLU A 116 -24.24 -17.96 13.00
CA GLU A 116 -24.07 -18.40 11.60
C GLU A 116 -23.76 -17.18 10.72
N ASP A 117 -24.61 -16.15 10.80
CA ASP A 117 -24.44 -14.86 10.11
C ASP A 117 -23.07 -14.22 10.45
N ALA A 118 -22.70 -14.18 11.74
CA ALA A 118 -21.44 -13.61 12.21
C ALA A 118 -20.21 -14.42 11.76
N LEU A 119 -20.33 -15.74 11.63
CA LEU A 119 -19.24 -16.61 11.16
C LEU A 119 -19.00 -16.43 9.66
N LEU A 120 -20.06 -16.37 8.87
CA LEU A 120 -19.98 -16.13 7.42
C LEU A 120 -19.41 -14.73 7.12
N GLN A 121 -19.88 -13.70 7.84
CA GLN A 121 -19.34 -12.34 7.70
C GLN A 121 -17.87 -12.25 8.16
N LEU A 122 -17.45 -12.98 9.20
CA LEU A 122 -16.04 -13.05 9.60
C LEU A 122 -15.18 -13.83 8.58
N CYS A 123 -15.77 -14.75 7.80
CA CYS A 123 -15.07 -15.39 6.67
C CYS A 123 -14.90 -14.43 5.48
N ALA A 124 -15.85 -13.53 5.25
CA ALA A 124 -15.76 -12.48 4.23
C ALA A 124 -14.79 -11.35 4.63
N ALA A 125 -14.82 -10.92 5.89
CA ALA A 125 -13.95 -9.88 6.45
C ALA A 125 -13.14 -10.37 7.66
N PRO A 126 -12.18 -11.30 7.48
CA PRO A 126 -11.33 -11.82 8.55
C PRO A 126 -10.27 -10.79 8.95
N LEU A 127 -9.81 -10.86 10.21
CA LEU A 127 -8.92 -9.90 10.86
C LEU A 127 -9.59 -8.53 11.17
N THR A 128 -10.91 -8.47 11.16
CA THR A 128 -11.71 -7.34 11.65
C THR A 128 -11.73 -7.25 13.17
N THR A 129 -11.94 -6.04 13.71
CA THR A 129 -12.32 -5.83 15.11
C THR A 129 -13.85 -5.90 15.28
N VAL A 130 -14.32 -6.10 16.51
CA VAL A 130 -15.75 -6.07 16.83
C VAL A 130 -16.42 -4.78 16.33
N SER A 131 -15.77 -3.63 16.47
CA SER A 131 -16.34 -2.33 16.07
C SER A 131 -16.27 -2.02 14.57
N GLU A 132 -15.52 -2.82 13.80
CA GLU A 132 -15.55 -2.78 12.33
C GLU A 132 -16.67 -3.71 11.84
N LEU A 133 -16.64 -4.98 12.26
CA LEU A 133 -17.61 -5.99 11.86
C LEU A 133 -19.05 -5.67 12.29
N ALA A 134 -19.25 -5.07 13.47
CA ALA A 134 -20.56 -4.62 13.93
C ALA A 134 -21.18 -3.53 13.03
N ARG A 135 -20.36 -2.69 12.38
CA ARG A 135 -20.83 -1.68 11.44
C ARG A 135 -21.18 -2.28 10.09
N PHE A 136 -20.36 -3.21 9.60
CA PHE A 136 -20.69 -3.99 8.40
C PHE A 136 -22.01 -4.75 8.58
N ASN A 137 -22.26 -5.29 9.77
CA ASN A 137 -23.50 -6.00 10.13
C ASN A 137 -24.65 -5.11 10.63
N ARG A 138 -24.45 -3.79 10.77
CA ARG A 138 -25.43 -2.80 11.28
C ARG A 138 -26.03 -3.14 12.64
N GLU A 139 -25.20 -3.65 13.55
CA GLU A 139 -25.64 -4.20 14.84
C GLU A 139 -24.86 -3.60 16.04
N PRO A 140 -25.39 -3.67 17.28
CA PRO A 140 -24.67 -3.15 18.44
C PRO A 140 -23.35 -3.91 18.70
N PRO A 141 -22.21 -3.23 18.86
CA PRO A 141 -20.92 -3.88 19.12
C PRO A 141 -20.89 -4.74 20.40
N THR A 142 -21.76 -4.47 21.36
CA THR A 142 -22.00 -5.31 22.55
C THR A 142 -22.59 -6.68 22.18
N THR A 143 -23.62 -6.70 21.34
CA THR A 143 -24.32 -7.91 20.87
C THR A 143 -23.44 -8.78 19.98
N LEU A 144 -22.55 -8.18 19.17
CA LEU A 144 -21.55 -8.93 18.41
C LEU A 144 -20.43 -9.48 19.31
N ARG A 145 -19.91 -8.69 20.27
CA ARG A 145 -18.87 -9.14 21.20
C ARG A 145 -19.28 -10.44 21.91
N GLY A 146 -20.46 -10.43 22.54
CA GLY A 146 -20.99 -11.59 23.24
C GLY A 146 -21.39 -12.78 22.34
N ARG A 147 -21.31 -12.66 21.00
CA ARG A 147 -21.36 -13.82 20.09
C ARG A 147 -19.95 -14.32 19.79
N LEU A 148 -19.03 -13.44 19.42
CA LEU A 148 -17.64 -13.79 19.11
C LEU A 148 -16.92 -14.44 20.30
N GLU A 149 -17.23 -14.04 21.53
CA GLU A 149 -16.72 -14.67 22.76
C GLU A 149 -17.20 -16.13 22.88
N ARG A 150 -18.51 -16.39 22.74
CA ARG A 150 -19.06 -17.76 22.67
C ARG A 150 -18.57 -18.58 21.48
N MET A 151 -18.20 -17.93 20.37
CA MET A 151 -17.59 -18.60 19.21
C MET A 151 -16.09 -18.89 19.43
N THR A 152 -15.44 -18.17 20.35
CA THR A 152 -14.09 -18.50 20.85
C THR A 152 -14.15 -19.69 21.81
N GLU A 153 -15.15 -19.73 22.69
CA GLU A 153 -15.41 -20.87 23.61
C GLU A 153 -15.67 -22.19 22.87
N LEU A 154 -16.22 -22.11 21.64
CA LEU A 154 -16.47 -23.27 20.76
C LEU A 154 -15.32 -23.56 19.77
N ASP A 155 -14.16 -22.92 19.92
CA ASP A 155 -13.01 -22.98 18.98
C ASP A 155 -13.37 -22.73 17.50
N LEU A 156 -14.38 -21.91 17.22
CA LEU A 156 -14.76 -21.50 15.86
C LEU A 156 -14.07 -20.21 15.41
N VAL A 157 -13.64 -19.39 16.38
CA VAL A 157 -13.01 -18.08 16.15
C VAL A 157 -11.86 -17.88 17.12
N ASP A 158 -10.65 -17.60 16.61
CA ASP A 158 -9.51 -17.13 17.41
C ASP A 158 -9.30 -15.63 17.15
N SER A 159 -8.42 -14.99 17.92
CA SER A 159 -8.21 -13.56 17.90
C SER A 159 -6.78 -13.16 18.27
N VAL A 160 -6.30 -12.07 17.70
CA VAL A 160 -4.96 -11.53 17.95
C VAL A 160 -5.01 -10.11 18.49
N SER A 161 -4.04 -9.76 19.34
CA SER A 161 -3.77 -8.37 19.71
C SER A 161 -2.90 -7.72 18.64
N HIS A 162 -3.45 -6.72 17.94
CA HIS A 162 -2.77 -5.93 16.92
C HIS A 162 -2.52 -4.51 17.45
N ARG A 163 -1.40 -3.89 17.06
CA ARG A 163 -1.00 -2.54 17.50
C ARG A 163 -0.52 -1.73 16.30
N LEU A 164 -1.17 -0.59 16.04
CA LEU A 164 -0.85 0.31 14.93
C LEU A 164 -1.17 1.76 15.34
N GLY A 165 -0.16 2.63 15.34
CA GLY A 165 -0.29 4.00 15.87
C GLY A 165 -1.34 4.86 15.16
N ALA A 166 -1.51 4.69 13.85
CA ALA A 166 -2.51 5.40 13.04
C ALA A 166 -3.97 5.08 13.41
N LEU A 167 -4.23 4.04 14.21
CA LEU A 167 -5.56 3.70 14.72
C LEU A 167 -5.65 3.85 16.27
N GLY A 168 -4.76 4.68 16.83
CA GLY A 168 -4.75 5.07 18.24
C GLY A 168 -3.73 4.32 19.12
N PRO A 169 -3.68 4.63 20.43
CA PRO A 169 -2.71 4.06 21.35
C PRO A 169 -3.10 2.69 21.92
N LYS A 170 -4.38 2.32 21.89
CA LYS A 170 -4.89 1.07 22.50
C LYS A 170 -4.72 -0.12 21.55
N PRO A 171 -4.26 -1.29 22.02
CA PRO A 171 -4.24 -2.51 21.21
C PRO A 171 -5.64 -2.90 20.74
N GLN A 172 -5.76 -3.30 19.47
CA GLN A 172 -6.99 -3.76 18.86
C GLN A 172 -7.07 -5.30 18.92
N ARG A 173 -8.22 -5.87 19.25
CA ARG A 173 -8.46 -7.32 19.17
C ARG A 173 -9.10 -7.64 17.81
N ARG A 174 -8.35 -8.32 16.94
CA ARG A 174 -8.74 -8.68 15.57
C ARG A 174 -9.06 -10.18 15.50
N TYR A 175 -10.23 -10.53 14.99
CA TYR A 175 -10.79 -11.89 15.03
C TYR A 175 -10.64 -12.58 13.68
N PHE A 176 -10.55 -13.92 13.66
CA PHE A 176 -10.47 -14.71 12.44
C PHE A 176 -11.02 -16.12 12.67
N PRO A 177 -11.61 -16.78 11.64
CA PRO A 177 -12.12 -18.14 11.79
C PRO A 177 -10.96 -19.13 12.00
N THR A 178 -11.19 -20.14 12.83
CA THR A 178 -10.29 -21.29 13.00
C THR A 178 -10.51 -22.32 11.88
N GLU A 179 -9.76 -23.42 11.88
CA GLU A 179 -10.04 -24.56 11.00
C GLU A 179 -11.44 -25.17 11.26
N GLN A 180 -11.84 -25.29 12.54
CA GLN A 180 -13.21 -25.72 12.90
C GLN A 180 -14.27 -24.70 12.46
N GLY A 181 -14.00 -23.40 12.63
CA GLY A 181 -14.86 -22.31 12.17
C GLY A 181 -15.08 -22.33 10.66
N LEU A 182 -14.04 -22.61 9.87
CA LEU A 182 -14.15 -22.77 8.43
C LEU A 182 -14.94 -24.02 8.03
N HIS A 183 -14.81 -25.13 8.77
CA HIS A 183 -15.65 -26.30 8.56
C HIS A 183 -17.12 -26.07 8.95
N ALA A 184 -17.39 -25.32 10.01
CA ALA A 184 -18.76 -24.92 10.38
C ALA A 184 -19.37 -23.96 9.34
N ALA A 185 -18.62 -22.94 8.89
CA ALA A 185 -19.04 -22.07 7.80
C ALA A 185 -19.33 -22.86 6.50
N ALA A 186 -18.50 -23.85 6.19
CA ALA A 186 -18.65 -24.72 5.03
C ALA A 186 -19.82 -25.71 5.09
N ALA A 187 -20.52 -25.81 6.22
CA ALA A 187 -21.79 -26.52 6.35
C ALA A 187 -23.01 -25.60 6.15
N LEU A 188 -22.82 -24.28 6.19
CA LEU A 188 -23.85 -23.26 5.95
C LEU A 188 -23.89 -22.83 4.46
N GLU A 189 -22.73 -22.80 3.80
CA GLU A 189 -22.58 -22.60 2.35
C GLU A 189 -22.43 -23.96 1.61
N PRO A 190 -22.45 -23.99 0.26
CA PRO A 190 -22.21 -25.18 -0.57
C PRO A 190 -20.77 -25.77 -0.53
N GLY A 191 -20.24 -26.03 0.66
CA GLY A 191 -19.00 -26.76 0.88
C GLY A 191 -17.72 -25.92 0.92
N ILE A 192 -16.69 -26.52 1.53
CA ILE A 192 -15.43 -25.84 1.89
C ILE A 192 -14.67 -25.29 0.68
N GLY A 193 -14.70 -25.99 -0.46
CA GLY A 193 -14.04 -25.56 -1.69
C GLY A 193 -14.55 -24.20 -2.18
N ARG A 194 -15.86 -23.94 -2.06
CA ARG A 194 -16.46 -22.65 -2.45
C ARG A 194 -16.03 -21.52 -1.51
N ILE A 195 -15.99 -21.76 -0.20
CA ILE A 195 -15.48 -20.78 0.77
C ILE A 195 -14.00 -20.45 0.52
N LEU A 196 -13.13 -21.44 0.31
CA LEU A 196 -11.70 -21.19 0.07
C LEU A 196 -11.42 -20.52 -1.29
N ALA A 197 -12.31 -20.69 -2.27
CA ALA A 197 -12.25 -20.00 -3.55
C ALA A 197 -12.73 -18.54 -3.44
N GLU A 198 -13.96 -18.33 -2.97
CA GLU A 198 -14.64 -17.02 -2.97
C GLU A 198 -14.17 -16.09 -1.83
N GLN A 199 -13.84 -16.64 -0.65
CA GLN A 199 -13.58 -15.85 0.57
C GLN A 199 -12.08 -15.75 0.94
N PRO A 200 -11.66 -14.67 1.64
CA PRO A 200 -10.27 -14.39 2.04
C PRO A 200 -9.62 -15.30 3.11
N VAL A 201 -10.10 -16.54 3.22
CA VAL A 201 -9.70 -17.51 4.25
C VAL A 201 -8.86 -18.67 3.73
N SER A 202 -8.68 -18.84 2.41
CA SER A 202 -7.72 -19.82 1.89
C SER A 202 -6.28 -19.54 2.33
N ARG A 203 -5.47 -20.59 2.51
CA ARG A 203 -4.09 -20.52 3.05
C ARG A 203 -3.24 -19.40 2.46
N GLN A 204 -3.33 -19.18 1.15
CA GLN A 204 -2.52 -18.19 0.45
C GLN A 204 -3.13 -16.77 0.49
N TRP A 205 -4.45 -16.63 0.54
CA TRP A 205 -5.10 -15.31 0.69
C TRP A 205 -4.98 -14.80 2.13
N PHE A 206 -5.24 -15.66 3.11
CA PHE A 206 -5.12 -15.31 4.52
C PHE A 206 -3.68 -14.91 4.87
N ARG A 207 -2.68 -15.62 4.32
CA ARG A 207 -1.27 -15.20 4.36
C ARG A 207 -1.03 -13.80 3.76
N LEU A 208 -1.64 -13.49 2.61
CA LEU A 208 -1.51 -12.16 1.99
C LEU A 208 -2.17 -11.05 2.83
N LEU A 209 -3.22 -11.34 3.60
CA LEU A 209 -3.81 -10.39 4.54
C LEU A 209 -2.95 -10.24 5.81
N THR A 210 -2.39 -11.33 6.36
CA THR A 210 -1.54 -11.27 7.56
C THR A 210 -0.16 -10.67 7.30
N GLU A 211 0.43 -10.84 6.11
CA GLU A 211 1.60 -10.08 5.64
C GLU A 211 1.29 -8.58 5.41
N ARG A 212 0.01 -8.19 5.40
CA ARG A 212 -0.47 -6.82 5.15
C ARG A 212 -1.32 -6.24 6.29
N LEU A 213 -1.32 -6.86 7.47
CA LEU A 213 -2.31 -6.59 8.53
C LEU A 213 -2.42 -5.11 8.92
N ASP A 214 -1.32 -4.36 8.94
CA ASP A 214 -1.35 -2.92 9.21
C ASP A 214 -2.12 -2.11 8.15
N ALA A 215 -2.01 -2.48 6.88
CA ALA A 215 -2.76 -1.86 5.79
C ALA A 215 -4.22 -2.33 5.77
N VAL A 216 -4.47 -3.62 6.05
CA VAL A 216 -5.82 -4.20 6.16
C VAL A 216 -6.60 -3.54 7.30
N ALA A 217 -5.95 -3.28 8.45
CA ALA A 217 -6.53 -2.57 9.58
C ALA A 217 -7.01 -1.15 9.21
N VAL A 218 -6.20 -0.38 8.47
CA VAL A 218 -6.59 0.95 7.96
C VAL A 218 -7.73 0.85 6.95
N LEU A 219 -7.69 -0.14 6.04
CA LEU A 219 -8.74 -0.35 5.05
C LEU A 219 -10.08 -0.73 5.69
N TYR A 220 -10.11 -1.60 6.70
CA TYR A 220 -11.33 -1.94 7.44
C TYR A 220 -11.86 -0.76 8.25
N HIS A 221 -10.99 0.03 8.89
CA HIS A 221 -11.41 1.23 9.59
C HIS A 221 -12.11 2.23 8.63
N ILE A 222 -11.55 2.45 7.44
CA ILE A 222 -12.12 3.35 6.43
C ILE A 222 -13.41 2.76 5.84
N ALA A 223 -13.46 1.46 5.55
CA ALA A 223 -14.69 0.78 5.13
C ALA A 223 -15.79 0.89 6.19
N ALA A 224 -15.43 0.89 7.48
CA ALA A 224 -16.38 1.03 8.58
C ALA A 224 -16.93 2.46 8.70
N LEU A 225 -16.13 3.49 8.38
CA LEU A 225 -16.61 4.88 8.24
C LEU A 225 -17.51 5.05 6.99
N VAL A 226 -17.19 4.38 5.88
CA VAL A 226 -18.05 4.35 4.68
C VAL A 226 -19.38 3.64 4.97
N ALA A 227 -19.37 2.57 5.78
CA ALA A 227 -20.59 1.90 6.22
C ALA A 227 -21.44 2.78 7.16
N ASP A 228 -20.84 3.46 8.15
CA ASP A 228 -21.55 4.41 9.02
C ASP A 228 -22.29 5.49 8.21
N ALA A 229 -21.71 5.94 7.08
CA ALA A 229 -22.25 7.01 6.24
C ALA A 229 -23.30 6.57 5.19
N ASP A 230 -23.55 5.27 4.99
CA ASP A 230 -24.60 4.80 4.06
C ASP A 230 -26.00 4.88 4.73
N PRO A 231 -26.98 5.62 4.18
CA PRO A 231 -28.18 6.02 4.92
C PRO A 231 -29.26 4.93 5.07
N GLU A 232 -29.25 3.85 4.27
CA GLU A 232 -30.40 2.93 4.18
C GLU A 232 -30.37 1.77 5.18
N GLY A 233 -29.34 1.69 6.04
CA GLY A 233 -29.35 0.82 7.22
C GLY A 233 -29.15 -0.68 6.98
N ASP A 234 -29.04 -1.14 5.73
CA ASP A 234 -28.71 -2.52 5.39
C ASP A 234 -27.22 -2.88 5.66
N PRO A 235 -26.90 -4.18 5.87
CA PRO A 235 -25.53 -4.66 5.98
C PRO A 235 -24.67 -4.36 4.76
N VAL A 236 -23.43 -3.92 5.00
CA VAL A 236 -22.47 -3.50 3.99
C VAL A 236 -21.47 -4.62 3.72
N ARG A 237 -21.38 -5.07 2.46
CA ARG A 237 -20.47 -6.15 2.03
C ARG A 237 -19.06 -5.59 1.78
N VAL A 238 -18.04 -6.29 2.26
CA VAL A 238 -16.64 -5.85 2.24
C VAL A 238 -15.77 -6.92 1.58
N ASP A 239 -15.44 -6.74 0.30
CA ASP A 239 -14.70 -7.69 -0.52
C ASP A 239 -13.22 -7.29 -0.65
N HIS A 240 -12.30 -8.18 -0.31
CA HIS A 240 -10.90 -8.01 -0.67
C HIS A 240 -10.62 -8.44 -2.11
N HIS A 241 -9.47 -8.00 -2.65
CA HIS A 241 -8.93 -8.50 -3.91
C HIS A 241 -7.53 -9.11 -3.71
N ARG A 242 -7.37 -10.41 -4.02
CA ARG A 242 -6.04 -11.06 -4.13
C ARG A 242 -5.17 -10.35 -5.18
N GLN A 243 -5.81 -10.06 -6.31
CA GLN A 243 -5.27 -9.54 -7.57
C GLN A 243 -6.38 -8.66 -8.19
N GLY A 244 -6.01 -7.65 -8.99
CA GLY A 244 -6.95 -6.66 -9.52
C GLY A 244 -6.77 -5.25 -8.90
N PRO A 245 -7.48 -4.23 -9.44
CA PRO A 245 -7.14 -2.83 -9.19
C PRO A 245 -7.35 -2.34 -7.76
N TYR A 246 -8.36 -2.81 -7.02
CA TYR A 246 -8.65 -2.36 -5.65
C TYR A 246 -7.85 -3.12 -4.59
N ASP A 247 -7.72 -2.55 -3.39
CA ASP A 247 -7.28 -3.29 -2.19
C ASP A 247 -8.47 -3.86 -1.41
N LEU A 248 -9.59 -3.13 -1.45
CA LEU A 248 -10.86 -3.46 -0.83
C LEU A 248 -11.99 -2.82 -1.67
N LEU A 249 -13.11 -3.50 -1.80
CA LEU A 249 -14.34 -3.02 -2.42
C LEU A 249 -15.45 -3.05 -1.36
N VAL A 250 -16.13 -1.93 -1.16
CA VAL A 250 -17.21 -1.79 -0.18
C VAL A 250 -18.51 -1.64 -0.95
N THR A 251 -19.42 -2.62 -0.84
CA THR A 251 -20.73 -2.62 -1.52
C THR A 251 -21.82 -2.29 -0.52
N LEU A 252 -22.50 -1.17 -0.77
CA LEU A 252 -23.55 -0.59 0.07
C LEU A 252 -24.91 -1.26 -0.18
N SER A 253 -25.86 -1.00 0.72
CA SER A 253 -27.31 -1.30 0.61
C SER A 253 -27.84 -1.51 -0.82
N GLN A 254 -27.78 -0.47 -1.65
CA GLN A 254 -28.35 -0.44 -3.00
C GLN A 254 -27.53 -1.17 -4.09
N GLY A 255 -26.44 -1.86 -3.74
CA GLY A 255 -25.47 -2.37 -4.71
C GLY A 255 -24.53 -1.29 -5.29
N ARG A 256 -24.67 -0.03 -4.86
CA ARG A 256 -23.65 1.02 -5.01
C ARG A 256 -22.34 0.54 -4.39
N SER A 257 -21.18 0.91 -4.94
CA SER A 257 -19.90 0.46 -4.35
C SER A 257 -18.76 1.47 -4.42
N VAL A 258 -17.88 1.40 -3.43
CA VAL A 258 -16.68 2.24 -3.28
C VAL A 258 -15.43 1.35 -3.37
N GLY A 259 -14.65 1.54 -4.42
CA GLY A 259 -13.38 0.83 -4.62
C GLY A 259 -12.23 1.57 -3.92
N ILE A 260 -11.61 0.97 -2.91
CA ILE A 260 -10.57 1.61 -2.09
C ILE A 260 -9.17 1.21 -2.58
N LEU A 261 -8.32 2.21 -2.82
CA LEU A 261 -6.89 2.08 -3.13
C LEU A 261 -6.05 2.62 -1.97
N ARG A 262 -4.96 1.95 -1.59
CA ARG A 262 -3.96 2.53 -0.68
C ARG A 262 -2.62 2.80 -1.39
N GLN A 263 -2.11 4.03 -1.28
CA GLN A 263 -0.76 4.44 -1.65
C GLN A 263 0.10 4.68 -0.40
N GLY A 264 0.57 3.57 0.18
CA GLY A 264 1.49 3.61 1.31
C GLY A 264 2.89 4.13 0.95
N ALA A 265 3.68 4.43 1.98
CA ALA A 265 5.01 5.06 1.92
C ALA A 265 5.97 4.51 0.85
N THR A 266 5.95 3.20 0.57
CA THR A 266 6.85 2.55 -0.41
C THR A 266 6.26 2.39 -1.81
N LEU A 267 4.96 2.67 -2.02
CA LEU A 267 4.29 2.47 -3.31
C LEU A 267 4.61 3.64 -4.28
N PRO A 268 5.23 3.39 -5.45
CA PRO A 268 5.48 4.45 -6.42
C PRO A 268 4.18 4.95 -7.07
N SER A 269 4.04 6.27 -7.26
CA SER A 269 2.85 6.86 -7.93
C SER A 269 2.59 6.28 -9.33
N ALA A 270 3.61 5.80 -10.04
CA ALA A 270 3.44 5.09 -11.31
C ALA A 270 2.62 3.80 -11.20
N HIS A 271 2.73 3.07 -10.07
CA HIS A 271 1.92 1.88 -9.79
C HIS A 271 0.47 2.26 -9.50
N LEU A 272 0.24 3.34 -8.75
CA LEU A 272 -1.11 3.88 -8.55
C LEU A 272 -1.73 4.34 -9.89
N ARG A 273 -0.95 4.96 -10.79
CA ARG A 273 -1.43 5.33 -12.14
C ARG A 273 -1.84 4.10 -12.95
N TYR A 274 -1.07 3.01 -12.88
CA TYR A 274 -1.44 1.75 -13.50
C TYR A 274 -2.77 1.21 -12.94
N ARG A 275 -2.94 1.21 -11.61
CA ARG A 275 -4.19 0.77 -10.96
C ARG A 275 -5.39 1.63 -11.40
N LEU A 276 -5.29 2.96 -11.37
CA LEU A 276 -6.36 3.86 -11.82
C LEU A 276 -6.72 3.69 -13.31
N ARG A 277 -5.74 3.47 -14.19
CA ARG A 277 -6.02 3.12 -15.59
C ARG A 277 -6.62 1.73 -15.75
N THR A 278 -6.28 0.78 -14.86
CA THR A 278 -6.91 -0.55 -14.87
C THR A 278 -8.39 -0.44 -14.51
N ILE A 279 -8.76 0.47 -13.59
CA ILE A 279 -10.15 0.79 -13.23
C ILE A 279 -10.92 1.36 -14.41
N GLU A 280 -10.34 2.38 -15.06
CA GLU A 280 -10.88 3.00 -16.28
C GLU A 280 -11.15 1.97 -17.38
N ASN A 281 -10.26 0.99 -17.55
CA ASN A 281 -10.40 -0.08 -18.56
C ASN A 281 -11.27 -1.27 -18.11
N LEU A 282 -11.90 -1.24 -16.92
CA LEU A 282 -12.94 -2.21 -16.58
C LEU A 282 -14.25 -1.91 -17.34
N PRO A 283 -15.03 -2.94 -17.71
CA PRO A 283 -16.41 -2.76 -18.14
C PRO A 283 -17.22 -2.01 -17.07
N VAL A 284 -18.15 -1.15 -17.47
CA VAL A 284 -18.94 -0.32 -16.54
C VAL A 284 -19.65 -1.15 -15.46
N SER A 285 -20.15 -2.33 -15.80
CA SER A 285 -20.77 -3.30 -14.85
C SER A 285 -19.79 -4.00 -13.89
N GLN A 286 -18.51 -3.63 -13.94
CA GLN A 286 -17.41 -4.07 -13.06
C GLN A 286 -16.63 -2.90 -12.46
N ARG A 287 -16.87 -1.65 -12.89
CA ARG A 287 -16.41 -0.44 -12.20
C ARG A 287 -17.23 -0.28 -10.91
N PRO A 288 -16.64 0.17 -9.79
CA PRO A 288 -17.41 0.63 -8.63
C PRO A 288 -18.15 1.92 -9.00
N SER A 289 -19.08 2.35 -8.16
CA SER A 289 -19.70 3.68 -8.32
C SER A 289 -18.64 4.79 -8.18
N VAL A 290 -17.75 4.66 -7.19
CA VAL A 290 -16.70 5.65 -6.87
C VAL A 290 -15.38 4.94 -6.52
N THR A 291 -14.24 5.56 -6.82
CA THR A 291 -12.92 5.12 -6.32
C THR A 291 -12.41 6.08 -5.24
N LEU A 292 -11.98 5.54 -4.10
CA LEU A 292 -11.36 6.29 -3.00
C LEU A 292 -9.87 5.93 -2.89
N VAL A 293 -9.00 6.91 -3.11
CA VAL A 293 -7.55 6.77 -3.07
C VAL A 293 -6.98 7.31 -1.77
N ILE A 294 -6.67 6.41 -0.86
CA ILE A 294 -5.98 6.69 0.39
C ILE A 294 -4.48 6.89 0.13
N THR A 295 -3.89 7.98 0.61
CA THR A 295 -2.45 8.22 0.52
C THR A 295 -1.82 8.56 1.88
N CYS A 296 -0.49 8.46 1.94
CA CYS A 296 0.27 8.61 3.17
C CYS A 296 0.45 10.05 3.70
N SER A 297 -0.04 11.08 2.98
CA SER A 297 -0.07 12.48 3.46
C SER A 297 -0.90 13.35 2.50
N GLY A 298 -1.37 14.52 2.94
CA GLY A 298 -1.98 15.54 2.08
C GLY A 298 -1.04 15.93 0.94
N GLN A 299 0.27 16.03 1.18
CA GLN A 299 1.23 16.29 0.09
C GLN A 299 1.37 15.11 -0.89
N ALA A 300 1.26 13.86 -0.42
CA ALA A 300 1.17 12.69 -1.29
C ALA A 300 -0.14 12.67 -2.10
N THR A 301 -1.25 13.13 -1.52
CA THR A 301 -2.55 13.30 -2.20
C THR A 301 -2.49 14.37 -3.28
N ARG A 302 -2.03 15.59 -2.98
CA ARG A 302 -1.87 16.67 -3.99
C ARG A 302 -0.95 16.23 -5.13
N ARG A 303 0.13 15.52 -4.80
CA ARG A 303 1.03 14.92 -5.79
C ARG A 303 0.34 13.81 -6.59
N ALA A 304 -0.50 12.98 -5.98
CA ALA A 304 -1.30 11.96 -6.65
C ALA A 304 -2.25 12.60 -7.67
N VAL A 305 -3.18 13.46 -7.23
CA VAL A 305 -4.13 14.21 -8.07
C VAL A 305 -3.45 14.80 -9.32
N ARG A 306 -2.32 15.51 -9.14
CA ARG A 306 -1.57 16.13 -10.26
C ARG A 306 -0.82 15.12 -11.13
N THR A 307 -0.07 14.20 -10.53
CA THR A 307 0.89 13.35 -11.26
C THR A 307 0.17 12.25 -12.03
N LEU A 308 -0.94 11.74 -11.53
CA LEU A 308 -1.56 10.54 -12.09
C LEU A 308 -2.23 10.86 -13.42
N GLY A 309 -2.91 12.01 -13.51
CA GLY A 309 -3.74 12.39 -14.65
C GLY A 309 -5.10 11.68 -14.60
N HIS A 310 -6.03 12.18 -15.41
CA HIS A 310 -7.41 11.69 -15.48
C HIS A 310 -7.47 10.22 -15.94
N PRO A 311 -8.27 9.38 -15.27
CA PRO A 311 -9.11 8.39 -15.93
C PRO A 311 -10.43 9.10 -16.34
N LEU A 312 -10.72 9.25 -17.63
CA LEU A 312 -11.67 10.28 -18.12
C LEU A 312 -13.13 10.09 -17.67
N GLU A 313 -13.52 8.86 -17.34
CA GLU A 313 -14.92 8.44 -17.15
C GLU A 313 -15.26 7.95 -15.73
N HIS A 314 -14.32 8.02 -14.76
CA HIS A 314 -14.49 7.36 -13.46
C HIS A 314 -14.31 8.29 -12.26
N GLU A 315 -15.35 8.46 -11.44
CA GLU A 315 -15.30 9.35 -10.28
C GLU A 315 -14.29 8.86 -9.23
N THR A 316 -13.31 9.71 -8.96
CA THR A 316 -12.15 9.40 -8.12
C THR A 316 -11.93 10.51 -7.09
N PHE A 317 -12.00 10.13 -5.82
CA PHE A 317 -11.60 10.98 -4.70
C PHE A 317 -10.24 10.52 -4.17
N PHE A 318 -9.45 11.46 -3.69
CA PHE A 318 -8.21 11.18 -2.97
C PHE A 318 -8.34 11.66 -1.53
N ALA A 319 -7.80 10.93 -0.55
CA ALA A 319 -7.83 11.29 0.86
C ALA A 319 -6.49 11.01 1.53
N ALA A 320 -6.13 11.82 2.52
CA ALA A 320 -4.92 11.61 3.33
C ALA A 320 -5.32 11.03 4.68
N THR A 321 -4.85 9.82 5.02
CA THR A 321 -5.30 9.14 6.26
C THR A 321 -4.23 8.31 6.99
N GLU A 322 -2.97 8.28 6.56
CA GLU A 322 -1.92 7.53 7.28
C GLU A 322 -1.28 8.39 8.38
N GLY A 323 -2.01 8.64 9.46
CA GLY A 323 -1.52 9.42 10.59
C GLY A 323 -2.55 9.57 11.71
N GLU A 324 -2.25 10.42 12.69
CA GLU A 324 -3.06 10.62 13.90
C GLU A 324 -4.45 11.25 13.61
N GLN A 325 -4.67 11.76 12.39
CA GLN A 325 -5.96 12.26 11.91
C GLN A 325 -7.08 11.19 12.05
N LEU A 326 -6.82 9.93 11.69
CA LEU A 326 -7.79 8.82 11.88
C LEU A 326 -8.04 8.47 13.35
N ALA A 327 -7.18 8.90 14.28
CA ALA A 327 -7.29 8.58 15.70
C ALA A 327 -7.99 9.67 16.53
N GLY A 328 -8.33 10.82 15.92
CA GLY A 328 -8.82 11.99 16.66
C GLY A 328 -9.94 12.81 16.00
N ASP A 329 -10.12 12.78 14.67
CA ASP A 329 -11.20 13.51 13.99
C ASP A 329 -11.83 12.65 12.89
N HIS A 330 -13.16 12.62 12.83
CA HIS A 330 -13.91 11.93 11.78
C HIS A 330 -13.85 12.67 10.43
N ARG A 331 -13.36 13.91 10.42
CA ARG A 331 -13.21 14.78 9.24
C ARG A 331 -11.98 14.42 8.41
N VAL A 332 -12.02 13.26 7.78
CA VAL A 332 -11.11 12.92 6.67
C VAL A 332 -11.33 13.93 5.55
N VAL A 333 -10.32 14.76 5.29
CA VAL A 333 -10.31 15.67 4.12
C VAL A 333 -10.05 14.83 2.87
N ALA A 334 -11.02 14.85 1.96
CA ALA A 334 -10.88 14.35 0.61
C ALA A 334 -10.84 15.48 -0.43
N TRP A 335 -10.29 15.13 -1.60
CA TRP A 335 -10.17 15.96 -2.77
C TRP A 335 -10.78 15.19 -3.95
N GLN A 336 -11.90 15.68 -4.49
CA GLN A 336 -12.55 15.15 -5.68
C GLN A 336 -11.78 15.58 -6.94
N GLN A 337 -11.67 14.69 -7.93
CA GLN A 337 -11.11 15.03 -9.24
C GLN A 337 -12.22 15.32 -10.25
N CYS A 338 -12.26 16.57 -10.75
CA CYS A 338 -13.25 17.04 -11.72
C CYS A 338 -12.58 17.63 -12.96
N GLY A 339 -12.97 17.17 -14.16
CA GLY A 339 -12.74 17.87 -15.43
C GLY A 339 -11.44 17.58 -16.19
N HIS A 340 -11.53 17.77 -17.51
CA HIS A 340 -10.55 17.30 -18.50
C HIS A 340 -9.29 18.18 -18.66
N GLY A 341 -8.26 17.90 -17.85
CA GLY A 341 -6.85 18.11 -18.24
C GLY A 341 -6.14 19.36 -17.68
N MET A 342 -4.85 19.48 -18.01
CA MET A 342 -3.95 20.53 -17.50
C MET A 342 -4.18 21.90 -18.19
N GLY A 343 -5.37 22.48 -18.03
CA GLY A 343 -5.75 23.70 -18.74
C GLY A 343 -6.84 24.58 -18.10
N MET A 344 -7.58 24.12 -17.08
CA MET A 344 -8.52 24.98 -16.36
C MET A 344 -8.66 24.59 -14.88
N GLU A 345 -8.86 25.59 -14.03
CA GLU A 345 -8.99 25.43 -12.58
C GLU A 345 -10.46 25.13 -12.22
N VAL A 346 -10.79 23.86 -12.03
CA VAL A 346 -11.96 23.51 -11.22
C VAL A 346 -11.56 23.72 -9.76
N LYS A 347 -12.21 24.67 -9.08
CA LYS A 347 -11.99 24.96 -7.65
C LYS A 347 -12.39 23.74 -6.82
N MET A 348 -11.41 22.90 -6.47
CA MET A 348 -11.58 21.83 -5.48
C MET A 348 -11.82 22.47 -4.12
N GLU A 349 -12.99 22.26 -3.52
CA GLU A 349 -13.25 22.73 -2.16
C GLU A 349 -12.34 22.02 -1.15
N PRO A 350 -11.61 22.75 -0.28
CA PRO A 350 -10.77 22.13 0.73
C PRO A 350 -11.64 21.63 1.90
N GLY A 351 -12.22 20.42 1.79
CA GLY A 351 -12.95 19.83 2.92
C GLY A 351 -14.05 18.80 2.61
N LEU A 352 -14.06 18.14 1.45
CA LEU A 352 -15.07 17.10 1.18
C LEU A 352 -14.90 15.93 2.16
N SER A 353 -15.92 15.66 2.96
CA SER A 353 -15.91 14.58 3.97
C SER A 353 -16.22 13.21 3.33
N LEU A 354 -16.01 12.12 4.10
CA LEU A 354 -16.46 10.78 3.70
C LEU A 354 -17.99 10.72 3.47
N GLU A 355 -18.77 11.54 4.17
CA GLU A 355 -20.22 11.66 3.94
C GLU A 355 -20.51 12.26 2.55
N HIS A 356 -19.73 13.25 2.11
CA HIS A 356 -19.84 13.82 0.76
C HIS A 356 -19.41 12.82 -0.32
N ILE A 357 -18.44 11.95 -0.04
CA ILE A 357 -18.10 10.82 -0.93
C ILE A 357 -19.28 9.87 -1.04
N VAL A 358 -19.93 9.48 0.05
CA VAL A 358 -21.13 8.62 -0.02
C VAL A 358 -22.31 9.35 -0.69
N ALA A 359 -22.46 10.67 -0.48
CA ALA A 359 -23.47 11.48 -1.17
C ALA A 359 -23.22 11.61 -2.69
N SER A 360 -21.96 11.64 -3.16
CA SER A 360 -21.68 11.59 -4.61
C SER A 360 -22.24 10.33 -5.27
N THR A 361 -22.23 9.19 -4.56
CA THR A 361 -22.84 7.94 -5.05
C THR A 361 -24.36 8.01 -5.21
N SER A 362 -25.05 9.02 -4.66
CA SER A 362 -26.49 9.25 -4.91
C SER A 362 -26.75 10.26 -6.03
N TRP A 363 -25.76 11.09 -6.41
CA TRP A 363 -25.85 11.96 -7.59
C TRP A 363 -25.64 11.21 -8.92
N LEU A 364 -24.91 10.08 -8.90
CA LEU A 364 -24.80 9.15 -10.04
C LEU A 364 -26.08 8.31 -10.31
N VAL A 365 -27.21 8.64 -9.67
CA VAL A 365 -28.52 8.03 -9.91
C VAL A 365 -29.26 8.77 -11.03
N ASP A 366 -28.67 8.85 -12.23
CA ASP A 366 -29.39 9.29 -13.43
C ASP A 366 -29.52 8.17 -14.49
N ARG A 367 -30.76 8.04 -14.95
CA ARG A 367 -31.34 7.19 -16.02
C ARG A 367 -30.83 5.76 -16.23
N ASP A 368 -29.60 5.51 -16.67
CA ASP A 368 -29.24 4.23 -17.31
C ASP A 368 -29.11 3.05 -16.33
N SER A 369 -28.74 3.30 -15.07
CA SER A 369 -28.57 2.27 -14.04
C SER A 369 -29.86 1.52 -13.69
N ARG A 370 -31.04 2.07 -14.02
CA ARG A 370 -32.33 1.38 -13.84
C ARG A 370 -32.57 0.26 -14.85
N ASN A 371 -31.95 0.32 -16.03
CA ASN A 371 -32.16 -0.64 -17.12
C ASN A 371 -31.20 -1.84 -17.06
N LEU A 372 -30.04 -1.69 -16.41
CA LEU A 372 -29.01 -2.73 -16.29
C LEU A 372 -29.07 -3.49 -14.96
N ARG A 373 -30.25 -4.00 -14.61
CA ARG A 373 -30.40 -5.08 -13.61
C ARG A 373 -29.89 -6.40 -14.19
N ASP A 374 -28.57 -6.54 -14.35
CA ASP A 374 -27.93 -7.82 -14.63
C ASP A 374 -28.20 -8.79 -13.47
N ARG A 375 -29.07 -9.78 -13.73
CA ARG A 375 -29.48 -10.78 -12.74
C ARG A 375 -28.43 -11.87 -12.52
N THR A 376 -27.24 -11.76 -13.11
CA THR A 376 -26.16 -12.75 -12.97
C THR A 376 -25.59 -12.73 -11.54
N PRO A 377 -25.74 -13.80 -10.73
CA PRO A 377 -25.16 -13.84 -9.40
C PRO A 377 -23.62 -13.80 -9.45
N PRO A 378 -22.96 -13.17 -8.46
CA PRO A 378 -21.53 -12.86 -8.52
C PRO A 378 -20.63 -14.10 -8.65
N SER A 379 -21.08 -15.27 -8.22
CA SER A 379 -20.36 -16.55 -8.32
C SER A 379 -20.03 -17.00 -9.76
N LYS A 380 -20.63 -16.41 -10.80
CA LYS A 380 -20.29 -16.71 -12.21
C LYS A 380 -19.24 -15.78 -12.84
N ARG A 381 -18.82 -14.70 -12.16
CA ARG A 381 -17.90 -13.70 -12.73
C ARG A 381 -16.43 -14.06 -12.44
N LYS A 382 -15.79 -14.82 -13.33
CA LYS A 382 -14.33 -15.04 -13.29
C LYS A 382 -13.59 -13.72 -13.59
N PRO A 383 -12.78 -13.16 -12.67
CA PRO A 383 -11.94 -12.00 -12.97
C PRO A 383 -10.79 -12.41 -13.89
N ASN A 384 -10.54 -11.63 -14.96
CA ASN A 384 -9.33 -11.81 -15.76
C ASN A 384 -8.07 -11.54 -14.91
N PRO A 385 -7.02 -12.37 -15.01
CA PRO A 385 -5.81 -12.20 -14.21
C PRO A 385 -5.04 -10.94 -14.63
N ASP A 386 -4.65 -10.12 -13.64
CA ASP A 386 -3.76 -8.97 -13.86
C ASP A 386 -2.39 -9.46 -14.39
N PRO A 387 -1.95 -9.05 -15.60
CA PRO A 387 -0.70 -9.52 -16.19
C PRO A 387 0.56 -9.07 -15.41
N TYR A 388 0.41 -8.14 -14.44
CA TYR A 388 1.48 -7.74 -13.52
C TYR A 388 1.32 -8.34 -12.11
N SER A 389 0.43 -9.32 -11.94
CA SER A 389 0.31 -10.09 -10.69
C SER A 389 1.65 -10.72 -10.29
N LEU A 390 2.05 -10.51 -9.05
CA LEU A 390 3.26 -11.10 -8.47
C LEU A 390 3.09 -12.60 -8.13
N TYR A 391 1.91 -13.18 -8.32
CA TYR A 391 1.58 -14.56 -7.93
C TYR A 391 0.77 -15.28 -9.04
N PRO A 392 1.19 -16.48 -9.49
CA PRO A 392 0.51 -17.20 -10.55
C PRO A 392 -0.90 -17.65 -10.12
N SER A 393 -1.86 -17.61 -11.05
CA SER A 393 -3.29 -17.79 -10.76
C SER A 393 -3.72 -19.24 -10.48
N ARG A 394 -2.84 -20.23 -10.67
CA ARG A 394 -3.06 -21.63 -10.27
C ARG A 394 -2.72 -21.81 -8.78
N LEU A 395 -3.66 -21.42 -7.92
CA LEU A 395 -3.53 -21.53 -6.46
C LEU A 395 -4.42 -22.65 -5.94
N ARG A 396 -3.82 -23.65 -5.29
CA ARG A 396 -4.56 -24.69 -4.58
C ARG A 396 -5.39 -24.04 -3.47
N ALA A 397 -6.64 -24.45 -3.35
CA ALA A 397 -7.52 -24.06 -2.26
C ALA A 397 -7.17 -24.85 -0.98
N ASP A 398 -5.93 -24.73 -0.53
CA ASP A 398 -5.45 -25.38 0.71
C ASP A 398 -6.13 -24.73 1.93
N MET A 399 -6.44 -25.54 2.94
CA MET A 399 -6.85 -25.05 4.26
C MET A 399 -5.73 -24.18 4.87
N PRO A 400 -6.08 -23.04 5.50
CA PRO A 400 -5.11 -22.24 6.23
C PRO A 400 -4.66 -22.95 7.51
N ALA A 401 -3.62 -22.41 8.14
CA ALA A 401 -3.32 -22.64 9.57
C ALA A 401 -3.42 -21.27 10.27
N PRO A 402 -4.64 -20.76 10.54
CA PRO A 402 -4.84 -19.35 10.85
C PRO A 402 -4.08 -18.86 12.10
N PRO A 403 -4.11 -19.58 13.24
CA PRO A 403 -3.41 -19.15 14.45
C PRO A 403 -1.90 -18.98 14.23
N GLU A 404 -1.23 -19.94 13.60
CA GLU A 404 0.21 -19.90 13.36
C GLU A 404 0.61 -18.77 12.40
N GLN A 405 -0.14 -18.58 11.31
CA GLN A 405 0.16 -17.56 10.30
C GLN A 405 -0.03 -16.14 10.85
N VAL A 406 -1.03 -15.94 11.72
CA VAL A 406 -1.24 -14.67 12.42
C VAL A 406 -0.16 -14.45 13.47
N LYS A 407 0.06 -15.41 14.38
CA LYS A 407 0.95 -15.27 15.54
C LYS A 407 2.42 -15.10 15.12
N ASN A 408 2.82 -15.67 13.98
CA ASN A 408 4.17 -15.49 13.41
C ASN A 408 4.32 -14.30 12.43
N SER A 409 3.26 -13.50 12.17
CA SER A 409 3.39 -12.32 11.30
C SER A 409 4.15 -11.18 12.00
N LEU A 410 5.11 -10.56 11.30
CA LEU A 410 5.79 -9.34 11.76
C LEU A 410 4.79 -8.22 12.12
N ALA A 411 3.64 -8.13 11.45
CA ALA A 411 2.62 -7.14 11.77
C ALA A 411 1.88 -7.41 13.10
N VAL A 412 2.07 -8.59 13.71
CA VAL A 412 1.61 -8.95 15.06
C VAL A 412 2.75 -8.85 16.07
N LEU A 413 3.92 -9.41 15.72
CA LEU A 413 5.10 -9.46 16.59
C LEU A 413 5.64 -8.05 16.92
N LEU A 414 5.67 -7.14 15.95
CA LEU A 414 6.20 -5.79 16.14
C LEU A 414 5.22 -4.89 16.90
N THR A 415 5.72 -4.22 17.93
CA THR A 415 4.98 -3.19 18.67
C THR A 415 4.80 -1.90 17.85
N ARG A 416 3.94 -0.98 18.34
CA ARG A 416 3.75 0.35 17.72
C ARG A 416 5.10 1.05 17.48
N ALA A 417 5.96 1.12 18.50
CA ALA A 417 7.22 1.86 18.45
C ALA A 417 8.22 1.28 17.43
N GLU A 418 8.20 -0.05 17.21
CA GLU A 418 9.05 -0.71 16.21
C GLU A 418 8.55 -0.46 14.79
N LYS A 419 7.24 -0.46 14.56
CA LYS A 419 6.65 -0.06 13.27
C LYS A 419 6.92 1.42 12.96
N GLU A 420 6.72 2.28 13.95
CA GLU A 420 6.97 3.72 13.90
C GLU A 420 8.45 4.01 13.57
N ALA A 421 9.39 3.29 14.20
CA ALA A 421 10.82 3.37 13.87
C ALA A 421 11.15 2.84 12.46
N LEU A 422 10.49 1.79 11.98
CA LEU A 422 10.66 1.30 10.59
C LEU A 422 10.15 2.32 9.56
N ASP A 423 9.01 2.97 9.81
CA ASP A 423 8.46 4.01 8.94
C ASP A 423 9.30 5.28 8.96
N LEU A 424 9.86 5.66 10.12
CA LEU A 424 10.84 6.74 10.23
C LEU A 424 12.14 6.39 9.49
N LEU A 425 12.69 5.18 9.62
CA LEU A 425 13.87 4.74 8.86
C LEU A 425 13.61 4.60 7.35
N ALA A 426 12.33 4.48 6.94
CA ALA A 426 11.89 4.54 5.54
C ALA A 426 11.69 5.97 5.00
N ALA A 427 11.82 6.99 5.85
CA ALA A 427 11.75 8.41 5.49
C ALA A 427 13.10 9.11 5.71
N TRP A 428 13.72 8.87 6.85
CA TRP A 428 14.97 9.45 7.35
C TRP A 428 16.02 8.34 7.54
N PRO A 429 16.52 7.74 6.45
CA PRO A 429 17.57 6.72 6.51
C PRO A 429 18.90 7.35 6.96
N LEU A 430 19.85 6.51 7.36
CA LEU A 430 21.18 6.92 7.83
C LEU A 430 21.09 7.85 9.06
N CYS A 431 20.08 7.70 9.90
CA CYS A 431 19.98 8.45 11.15
C CYS A 431 20.68 7.72 12.31
N THR A 432 21.30 8.46 13.22
CA THR A 432 21.86 7.93 14.48
C THR A 432 20.75 7.51 15.44
N THR A 433 21.07 6.73 16.49
CA THR A 433 20.08 6.44 17.55
C THR A 433 19.50 7.73 18.14
N ASP A 434 20.31 8.77 18.35
CA ASP A 434 19.87 10.01 19.00
C ASP A 434 18.95 10.85 18.08
N GLN A 435 19.24 10.89 16.77
CA GLN A 435 18.33 11.48 15.78
C GLN A 435 17.01 10.70 15.71
N LEU A 436 17.05 9.36 15.69
CA LEU A 436 15.82 8.54 15.67
C LEU A 436 15.00 8.70 16.96
N ALA A 437 15.65 8.74 18.11
CA ALA A 437 15.01 8.96 19.41
C ALA A 437 14.24 10.30 19.44
N ARG A 438 14.85 11.35 18.88
CA ARG A 438 14.25 12.67 18.69
C ARG A 438 13.11 12.66 17.65
N LEU A 439 13.27 11.99 16.50
CA LEU A 439 12.23 11.81 15.48
C LEU A 439 11.02 10.99 15.96
N MET A 440 11.20 10.09 16.92
CA MET A 440 10.12 9.37 17.61
C MET A 440 9.47 10.24 18.72
N GLY A 441 9.22 11.53 18.44
CA GLY A 441 8.63 12.46 19.39
C GLY A 441 9.46 12.70 20.66
N GLY A 442 10.79 12.65 20.56
CA GLY A 442 11.67 12.98 21.69
C GLY A 442 11.85 11.91 22.76
N VAL A 443 11.58 10.62 22.49
CA VAL A 443 11.83 9.54 23.46
C VAL A 443 13.31 9.44 23.87
N THR A 444 13.59 8.80 25.02
CA THR A 444 14.97 8.63 25.49
C THR A 444 15.80 7.75 24.55
N ARG A 445 17.11 8.05 24.42
CA ARG A 445 18.09 7.22 23.70
C ARG A 445 18.05 5.74 24.13
N ARG A 446 17.81 5.46 25.42
CA ARG A 446 17.65 4.10 25.96
C ARG A 446 16.45 3.38 25.33
N ARG A 447 15.32 4.06 25.15
CA ARG A 447 14.12 3.50 24.52
C ARG A 447 14.32 3.28 23.01
N ALA A 448 14.92 4.23 22.31
CA ALA A 448 15.25 4.07 20.89
C ALA A 448 16.26 2.92 20.66
N ASN A 449 17.30 2.79 21.49
CA ASN A 449 18.21 1.65 21.46
C ASN A 449 17.51 0.30 21.71
N GLN A 450 16.50 0.25 22.59
CA GLN A 450 15.72 -0.98 22.81
C GLN A 450 14.95 -1.39 21.54
N VAL A 451 14.28 -0.42 20.90
CA VAL A 451 13.55 -0.62 19.63
C VAL A 451 14.49 -1.05 18.51
N ILE A 452 15.64 -0.38 18.36
CA ILE A 452 16.64 -0.72 17.33
C ILE A 452 17.24 -2.10 17.53
N ARG A 453 17.50 -2.54 18.78
CA ARG A 453 17.98 -3.91 19.05
C ARG A 453 16.96 -4.94 18.59
N SER A 454 15.71 -4.84 19.06
CA SER A 454 14.61 -5.72 18.64
C SER A 454 14.44 -5.79 17.11
N LEU A 455 14.49 -4.63 16.43
CA LEU A 455 14.44 -4.56 14.96
C LEU A 455 15.68 -5.17 14.27
N THR A 456 16.83 -5.20 14.93
CA THR A 456 18.06 -5.87 14.45
C THR A 456 18.01 -7.38 14.70
N ASP A 457 17.48 -7.80 15.85
CA ASP A 457 17.28 -9.21 16.22
C ASP A 457 16.25 -9.87 15.27
N HIS A 458 15.22 -9.14 14.84
CA HIS A 458 14.30 -9.53 13.77
C HIS A 458 14.87 -9.37 12.33
N GLY A 459 16.11 -8.90 12.16
CA GLY A 459 16.77 -8.74 10.86
C GLY A 459 16.17 -7.67 9.94
N LEU A 460 15.42 -6.70 10.50
CA LEU A 460 14.70 -5.66 9.77
C LEU A 460 15.48 -4.34 9.66
N VAL A 461 16.39 -4.09 10.60
CA VAL A 461 17.31 -2.93 10.65
C VAL A 461 18.74 -3.43 10.79
N ARG A 462 19.70 -2.62 10.36
CA ARG A 462 21.14 -2.83 10.59
C ARG A 462 21.87 -1.51 10.78
N ALA A 463 22.96 -1.54 11.52
CA ALA A 463 23.87 -0.40 11.67
C ALA A 463 24.91 -0.35 10.54
N GLU A 464 25.25 0.86 10.11
CA GLU A 464 26.36 1.22 9.22
C GLU A 464 26.98 2.52 9.76
N ASN A 465 28.26 2.51 10.15
CA ASN A 465 28.97 3.68 10.67
C ASN A 465 28.18 4.49 11.75
N GLN A 466 27.71 3.78 12.78
CA GLN A 466 26.85 4.27 13.89
C GLN A 466 25.44 4.80 13.49
N ARG A 467 25.11 4.80 12.20
CA ARG A 467 23.81 5.19 11.65
C ARG A 467 22.98 3.95 11.32
N HIS A 468 21.66 4.07 11.35
CA HIS A 468 20.74 2.95 11.13
C HIS A 468 20.12 3.03 9.74
N VAL A 469 20.00 1.87 9.10
CA VAL A 469 19.32 1.70 7.80
C VAL A 469 18.44 0.46 7.81
N LEU A 470 17.38 0.50 7.02
CA LEU A 470 16.55 -0.68 6.80
C LEU A 470 17.39 -1.81 6.17
N ALA A 471 17.31 -2.98 6.78
CA ALA A 471 17.83 -4.20 6.19
C ALA A 471 16.90 -4.68 5.07
N ASP A 472 17.39 -5.65 4.30
CA ASP A 472 16.69 -6.16 3.12
C ASP A 472 15.31 -6.74 3.46
N GLU A 473 15.12 -7.37 4.63
CA GLU A 473 13.81 -7.89 5.05
C GLU A 473 12.88 -6.81 5.61
N GLY A 474 13.40 -5.75 6.26
CA GLY A 474 12.62 -4.56 6.62
C GLY A 474 12.02 -3.89 5.38
N LEU A 475 12.80 -3.80 4.30
CA LEU A 475 12.31 -3.35 2.99
C LEU A 475 11.30 -4.31 2.36
N ARG A 476 11.40 -5.63 2.57
CA ARG A 476 10.36 -6.58 2.12
C ARG A 476 9.06 -6.43 2.92
N TYR A 477 9.15 -6.27 4.24
CA TYR A 477 8.01 -6.05 5.12
C TYR A 477 7.21 -4.80 4.71
N LEU A 478 7.87 -3.65 4.61
CA LEU A 478 7.21 -2.40 4.21
C LEU A 478 6.64 -2.47 2.78
N ALA A 479 7.38 -3.07 1.84
CA ALA A 479 6.90 -3.24 0.47
C ALA A 479 5.68 -4.19 0.39
N ARG A 480 5.67 -5.32 1.13
CA ARG A 480 4.50 -6.21 1.22
C ARG A 480 3.29 -5.46 1.80
N ARG A 481 3.47 -4.81 2.95
CA ARG A 481 2.43 -4.00 3.64
C ARG A 481 1.76 -3.01 2.69
N ASP A 482 2.55 -2.27 1.92
CA ASP A 482 2.08 -1.25 0.98
C ASP A 482 1.70 -1.81 -0.42
N ARG A 483 1.73 -3.14 -0.62
CA ARG A 483 1.53 -3.84 -1.91
C ARG A 483 2.50 -3.39 -3.02
N ALA A 484 3.63 -2.79 -2.64
CA ALA A 484 4.66 -2.36 -3.56
C ALA A 484 5.51 -3.52 -4.07
N ALA A 485 5.95 -3.44 -5.33
CA ALA A 485 6.84 -4.44 -5.91
C ALA A 485 8.21 -4.40 -5.19
N VAL A 486 8.50 -5.43 -4.38
CA VAL A 486 9.72 -5.58 -3.57
C VAL A 486 11.01 -5.21 -4.31
N ARG A 487 11.14 -5.61 -5.59
CA ARG A 487 12.30 -5.30 -6.43
C ARG A 487 12.55 -3.78 -6.58
N ILE A 488 11.51 -2.96 -6.59
CA ILE A 488 11.60 -1.50 -6.71
C ILE A 488 12.04 -0.87 -5.37
N ALA A 489 11.49 -1.33 -4.24
CA ALA A 489 11.91 -0.88 -2.92
C ALA A 489 13.39 -1.20 -2.66
N LEU A 490 13.80 -2.45 -2.92
CA LEU A 490 15.20 -2.88 -2.83
C LEU A 490 16.11 -2.11 -3.80
N GLY A 491 15.67 -1.86 -5.05
CA GLY A 491 16.45 -1.10 -6.02
C GLY A 491 16.74 0.36 -5.63
N ARG A 492 15.92 0.95 -4.74
CA ARG A 492 16.12 2.32 -4.22
C ARG A 492 16.91 2.35 -2.91
N TRP A 493 16.53 1.50 -1.97
CA TRP A 493 16.96 1.61 -0.57
C TRP A 493 17.79 0.43 -0.05
N SER A 494 17.98 -0.65 -0.81
CA SER A 494 18.77 -1.80 -0.33
C SER A 494 20.20 -1.37 -0.05
N ALA A 495 20.56 -1.46 1.22
CA ALA A 495 21.89 -1.14 1.69
C ALA A 495 22.92 -2.26 1.43
N ARG A 496 22.50 -3.36 0.77
CA ARG A 496 23.41 -4.44 0.37
C ARG A 496 24.59 -3.91 -0.43
N THR A 497 25.79 -4.27 -0.01
CA THR A 497 27.00 -4.06 -0.80
C THR A 497 27.05 -5.05 -1.95
N ARG A 498 27.18 -4.54 -3.18
CA ARG A 498 27.64 -5.35 -4.31
C ARG A 498 29.16 -5.41 -4.24
N ARG A 499 29.71 -6.62 -4.33
CA ARG A 499 31.10 -6.79 -4.78
C ARG A 499 31.15 -6.25 -6.21
N SER A 500 31.83 -5.13 -6.37
CA SER A 500 32.27 -4.64 -7.68
C SER A 500 33.36 -5.60 -8.23
N SER A 501 33.83 -5.38 -9.46
CA SER A 501 34.84 -6.23 -10.12
C SER A 501 36.10 -6.42 -9.26
N ARG A 502 36.77 -7.58 -9.41
CA ARG A 502 37.96 -7.99 -8.63
C ARG A 502 38.92 -6.81 -8.40
N GLY A 503 39.15 -6.46 -7.13
CA GLY A 503 40.05 -5.38 -6.71
C GLY A 503 39.39 -4.04 -6.38
N SER A 504 38.08 -3.86 -6.61
CA SER A 504 37.38 -2.61 -6.29
C SER A 504 36.53 -2.71 -5.01
N ALA A 505 36.38 -1.57 -4.32
CA ALA A 505 35.66 -1.47 -3.05
C ALA A 505 34.17 -1.89 -3.17
N PRO A 506 33.56 -2.41 -2.09
CA PRO A 506 32.13 -2.72 -2.06
C PRO A 506 31.27 -1.46 -2.24
N VAL A 507 30.23 -1.52 -3.07
CA VAL A 507 29.36 -0.37 -3.38
C VAL A 507 27.91 -0.67 -2.99
N ILE A 508 27.25 0.28 -2.32
CA ILE A 508 25.82 0.20 -1.96
C ILE A 508 24.94 0.01 -3.22
N ALA A 509 24.04 -0.97 -3.19
CA ALA A 509 23.21 -1.35 -4.34
C ALA A 509 22.00 -0.43 -4.59
N GLY A 510 21.39 0.13 -3.54
CA GLY A 510 20.23 1.00 -3.62
C GLY A 510 20.58 2.38 -4.18
N THR A 511 19.90 2.82 -5.24
CA THR A 511 20.24 4.07 -5.95
C THR A 511 20.04 5.32 -5.10
N SER A 512 18.97 5.40 -4.33
CA SER A 512 18.70 6.52 -3.42
C SER A 512 19.68 6.51 -2.25
N LEU A 513 19.89 5.35 -1.62
CA LEU A 513 20.78 5.26 -0.46
C LEU A 513 22.24 5.59 -0.83
N ARG A 514 22.75 5.10 -1.98
CA ARG A 514 24.08 5.46 -2.50
C ARG A 514 24.22 6.97 -2.77
N SER A 515 23.14 7.65 -3.16
CA SER A 515 23.16 9.10 -3.35
C SER A 515 23.31 9.84 -2.01
N LEU A 516 22.59 9.40 -0.97
CA LEU A 516 22.69 9.99 0.38
C LEU A 516 24.03 9.68 1.05
N ASP A 517 24.56 8.48 0.85
CA ASP A 517 25.89 8.05 1.31
C ASP A 517 27.02 8.90 0.68
N SER A 518 26.84 9.36 -0.56
CA SER A 518 27.76 10.34 -1.19
C SER A 518 27.59 11.79 -0.70
N GLN A 519 26.66 12.04 0.23
CA GLN A 519 26.27 13.37 0.74
C GLN A 519 26.03 13.34 2.27
N LEU A 520 26.75 12.48 3.00
CA LEU A 520 26.48 12.17 4.41
C LEU A 520 26.31 13.43 5.28
N ASP A 521 27.23 14.39 5.27
CA ASP A 521 27.14 15.61 6.09
C ASP A 521 25.81 16.38 5.85
N HIS A 522 25.36 16.45 4.60
CA HIS A 522 24.13 17.15 4.20
C HIS A 522 22.91 16.39 4.72
N GLN A 523 22.89 15.07 4.58
CA GLN A 523 21.82 14.23 5.13
C GLN A 523 21.81 14.21 6.66
N ASP A 524 22.97 14.27 7.31
CA ASP A 524 23.12 14.25 8.77
C ASP A 524 22.67 15.58 9.39
N ALA A 525 22.96 16.71 8.74
CA ALA A 525 22.41 18.01 9.10
C ALA A 525 20.88 18.04 8.94
N ILE A 526 20.33 17.58 7.82
CA ILE A 526 18.87 17.46 7.62
C ILE A 526 18.24 16.55 8.68
N ASN A 527 18.80 15.36 8.92
CA ASN A 527 18.32 14.42 9.93
C ASN A 527 18.34 15.06 11.33
N THR A 528 19.38 15.85 11.65
CA THR A 528 19.51 16.55 12.94
C THR A 528 18.47 17.66 13.10
N LEU A 529 18.20 18.43 12.04
CA LEU A 529 17.18 19.50 12.05
C LEU A 529 15.76 18.93 12.14
N ALA A 530 15.44 17.91 11.35
CA ALA A 530 14.17 17.19 11.40
C ALA A 530 13.95 16.53 12.78
N ALA A 531 15.02 15.96 13.36
CA ALA A 531 15.00 15.41 14.70
C ALA A 531 14.76 16.47 15.78
N ALA A 532 15.48 17.60 15.76
CA ALA A 532 15.28 18.70 16.71
C ALA A 532 13.82 19.22 16.66
N LEU A 533 13.32 19.48 15.46
CA LEU A 533 11.94 19.96 15.23
C LEU A 533 10.90 18.98 15.77
N SER A 534 11.07 17.67 15.53
CA SER A 534 10.16 16.64 16.03
C SER A 534 10.21 16.50 17.54
N ALA A 535 11.38 16.67 18.17
CA ALA A 535 11.53 16.55 19.62
C ALA A 535 10.99 17.79 20.35
N GLU A 536 11.29 19.00 19.87
CA GLU A 536 10.82 20.25 20.47
C GLU A 536 9.30 20.40 20.32
N ALA A 537 8.73 20.09 19.15
CA ALA A 537 7.28 20.12 18.97
C ALA A 537 6.56 19.11 19.88
N ALA A 538 7.08 17.89 20.03
CA ALA A 538 6.48 16.87 20.90
C ALA A 538 6.55 17.20 22.41
N HIS A 539 7.49 18.06 22.83
CA HIS A 539 7.59 18.56 24.21
C HIS A 539 6.85 19.89 24.43
N SER A 540 6.34 20.53 23.37
CA SER A 540 5.64 21.82 23.49
C SER A 540 4.14 21.62 23.63
N GLY A 541 3.55 22.17 24.70
CA GLY A 541 2.09 22.24 24.85
C GLY A 541 1.40 23.21 23.89
N ASP A 542 2.16 24.06 23.19
CA ASP A 542 1.65 25.11 22.30
C ASP A 542 1.80 24.79 20.81
N HIS A 543 2.62 23.81 20.42
CA HIS A 543 2.94 23.51 19.02
C HIS A 543 2.54 22.08 18.63
N HIS A 544 2.06 21.89 17.40
CA HIS A 544 1.89 20.56 16.82
C HIS A 544 2.51 20.48 15.43
N LEU A 545 3.25 19.41 15.16
CA LEU A 545 3.98 19.17 13.92
C LEU A 545 3.27 18.09 13.10
N LEU A 546 2.99 18.37 11.82
CA LEU A 546 2.40 17.43 10.87
C LEU A 546 3.22 17.37 9.57
N GLU A 547 3.08 16.27 8.84
CA GLU A 547 3.70 16.04 7.53
C GLU A 547 5.20 16.35 7.45
N LEU A 548 6.00 16.05 8.48
CA LEU A 548 7.47 16.15 8.41
C LEU A 548 8.01 15.13 7.41
N LEU A 549 8.26 15.59 6.18
CA LEU A 549 8.51 14.78 5.00
C LEU A 549 9.89 15.07 4.37
N PRO A 550 10.66 14.03 4.00
CA PRO A 550 11.99 14.15 3.40
C PRO A 550 11.94 14.52 1.91
N THR A 551 13.08 14.94 1.36
CA THR A 551 13.32 15.43 -0.01
C THR A 551 12.58 14.67 -1.13
N PHE A 552 12.56 13.33 -1.05
CA PHE A 552 11.94 12.48 -2.08
C PHE A 552 10.40 12.46 -2.03
N ARG A 553 9.81 12.82 -0.87
CA ARG A 553 8.37 13.01 -0.67
C ARG A 553 7.94 14.48 -0.83
N SER A 554 8.77 15.43 -0.40
CA SER A 554 8.55 16.89 -0.46
C SER A 554 8.61 17.50 -1.87
N SER A 555 9.27 16.84 -2.83
CA SER A 555 9.48 17.37 -4.19
C SER A 555 8.17 17.75 -4.91
N ILE A 556 8.01 19.04 -5.25
CA ILE A 556 6.80 19.61 -5.89
C ILE A 556 7.06 19.94 -7.35
N GLY A 557 6.32 19.28 -8.23
CA GLY A 557 6.19 19.67 -9.64
C GLY A 557 5.06 20.70 -9.84
N TYR A 558 5.32 21.73 -10.64
CA TYR A 558 4.40 22.83 -10.92
C TYR A 558 4.61 23.39 -12.34
N ARG A 559 3.60 24.09 -12.88
CA ARG A 559 3.66 24.73 -14.20
C ARG A 559 3.73 26.25 -14.08
N HIS A 560 4.59 26.90 -14.85
CA HIS A 560 4.71 28.37 -14.89
C HIS A 560 5.04 28.83 -16.31
N GLN A 561 4.26 29.77 -16.86
CA GLN A 561 4.43 30.28 -18.23
C GLN A 561 4.49 29.17 -19.30
N GLY A 562 3.59 28.17 -19.19
CA GLY A 562 3.51 27.02 -20.10
C GLY A 562 4.57 25.94 -19.90
N ALA A 563 5.67 26.22 -19.18
CA ALA A 563 6.74 25.26 -18.92
C ALA A 563 6.57 24.57 -17.55
N ASP A 564 6.97 23.29 -17.49
CA ASP A 564 6.96 22.49 -16.27
C ASP A 564 8.28 22.61 -15.51
N TYR A 565 8.18 22.75 -14.18
CA TYR A 565 9.29 22.98 -13.26
C TYR A 565 9.13 22.16 -11.99
N VAL A 566 10.21 22.04 -11.21
CA VAL A 566 10.23 21.31 -9.94
C VAL A 566 11.01 22.13 -8.90
N ILE A 567 10.54 22.12 -7.65
CA ILE A 567 11.34 22.44 -6.46
C ILE A 567 11.59 21.17 -5.64
N HIS A 568 12.75 21.10 -5.00
CA HIS A 568 13.18 19.97 -4.18
C HIS A 568 13.59 20.47 -2.79
N PRO A 569 12.65 20.89 -1.92
CA PRO A 569 12.98 21.27 -0.55
C PRO A 569 13.62 20.08 0.17
N ASP A 570 14.75 20.28 0.83
CA ASP A 570 15.43 19.23 1.62
C ASP A 570 14.45 18.54 2.60
N ALA A 571 13.53 19.30 3.22
CA ALA A 571 12.31 18.78 3.85
C ALA A 571 11.09 19.72 3.69
N THR A 572 9.89 19.19 3.94
CA THR A 572 8.64 19.97 4.10
C THR A 572 7.95 19.58 5.40
N PHE A 573 7.24 20.50 6.05
CA PHE A 573 6.37 20.21 7.20
C PHE A 573 5.26 21.26 7.37
N TRP A 574 4.27 20.94 8.19
CA TRP A 574 3.32 21.88 8.76
C TRP A 574 3.55 21.99 10.26
N LEU A 575 3.53 23.21 10.79
CA LEU A 575 3.59 23.46 12.22
C LEU A 575 2.42 24.37 12.59
N SER A 576 1.65 23.99 13.60
CA SER A 576 0.75 24.93 14.28
C SER A 576 1.40 25.52 15.52
N TYR A 577 0.95 26.72 15.87
CA TYR A 577 1.13 27.31 17.20
C TYR A 577 -0.25 27.76 17.67
N ARG A 578 -0.73 27.22 18.80
CA ARG A 578 -2.07 27.51 19.36
C ARG A 578 -3.24 27.36 18.37
N GLY A 579 -3.12 26.40 17.45
CA GLY A 579 -4.10 26.12 16.40
C GLY A 579 -3.83 26.78 15.03
N ASP A 580 -3.00 27.84 14.97
CA ASP A 580 -2.62 28.51 13.72
C ASP A 580 -1.62 27.66 12.93
N TRP A 581 -2.13 26.74 12.10
CA TRP A 581 -1.34 25.93 11.16
C TRP A 581 -0.65 26.80 10.11
N ARG A 582 0.65 26.55 9.88
CA ARG A 582 1.43 27.16 8.79
C ARG A 582 2.33 26.12 8.10
N PRO A 583 2.54 26.19 6.76
CA PRO A 583 3.43 25.31 6.02
C PRO A 583 4.85 25.88 5.91
N TYR A 584 5.85 24.99 5.94
CA TYR A 584 7.26 25.34 5.91
C TYR A 584 8.03 24.42 4.95
N PHE A 585 9.00 25.01 4.26
CA PHE A 585 10.02 24.34 3.48
C PHE A 585 11.36 24.49 4.21
N LEU A 586 12.09 23.39 4.40
CA LEU A 586 13.43 23.41 4.97
C LEU A 586 14.45 23.17 3.85
N GLU A 587 15.51 23.97 3.82
CA GLU A 587 16.63 23.90 2.90
C GLU A 587 17.92 23.98 3.71
N PHE A 588 18.80 22.97 3.62
CA PHE A 588 20.15 23.05 4.20
C PHE A 588 21.13 23.58 3.15
N GLU A 589 22.06 24.45 3.54
CA GLU A 589 22.89 25.17 2.58
C GLU A 589 24.33 25.38 3.08
N ARG A 590 25.29 24.98 2.24
CA ARG A 590 26.75 24.99 2.51
C ARG A 590 27.55 25.78 1.48
N ARG A 591 26.89 26.31 0.43
CA ARG A 591 27.58 26.77 -0.80
C ARG A 591 26.99 28.04 -1.39
N ALA A 592 25.71 28.35 -1.18
CA ALA A 592 25.03 29.49 -1.79
C ALA A 592 25.33 30.85 -1.14
N VAL A 593 26.60 31.13 -0.85
CA VAL A 593 27.04 32.35 -0.12
C VAL A 593 27.46 33.53 -1.00
N THR A 594 27.34 33.39 -2.32
CA THR A 594 27.64 34.48 -3.28
C THR A 594 26.42 34.79 -4.13
N PRO A 595 26.22 36.04 -4.60
CA PRO A 595 25.01 36.43 -5.35
C PRO A 595 24.69 35.55 -6.56
N LYS A 596 25.72 35.04 -7.27
CA LYS A 596 25.56 34.09 -8.38
C LYS A 596 24.99 32.74 -7.92
N ARG A 597 25.42 32.24 -6.76
CA ARG A 597 24.96 30.96 -6.20
C ARG A 597 23.61 31.10 -5.47
N VAL A 598 23.37 32.21 -4.74
CA VAL A 598 22.04 32.56 -4.19
C VAL A 598 20.99 32.57 -5.30
N ARG A 599 21.23 33.32 -6.38
CA ARG A 599 20.33 33.38 -7.55
C ARG A 599 20.12 31.99 -8.19
N ALA A 600 21.09 31.08 -8.10
CA ALA A 600 20.98 29.73 -8.62
C ALA A 600 20.11 28.82 -7.72
N ARG A 601 20.38 28.75 -6.40
CA ARG A 601 19.58 27.99 -5.41
C ARG A 601 18.14 28.48 -5.38
N LEU A 602 17.94 29.80 -5.38
CA LEU A 602 16.62 30.41 -5.36
C LEU A 602 15.88 30.39 -6.71
N LYS A 603 16.52 30.00 -7.83
CA LYS A 603 16.00 30.18 -9.21
C LYS A 603 14.54 29.73 -9.41
N ASN A 604 14.14 28.62 -8.80
CA ASN A 604 12.82 28.03 -9.00
C ASN A 604 11.77 28.52 -7.98
N TYR A 605 12.16 29.14 -6.87
CA TYR A 605 11.21 29.62 -5.86
C TYR A 605 10.33 30.78 -6.34
N PRO A 606 10.84 31.88 -6.93
CA PRO A 606 10.00 32.96 -7.46
C PRO A 606 8.98 32.47 -8.49
N ARG A 607 9.34 31.47 -9.29
CA ARG A 607 8.46 30.85 -10.29
C ARG A 607 7.34 30.07 -9.61
N TYR A 608 7.64 29.27 -8.59
CA TYR A 608 6.64 28.55 -7.79
C TYR A 608 5.66 29.53 -7.10
N PHE A 609 6.17 30.50 -6.34
CA PHE A 609 5.32 31.49 -5.65
C PHE A 609 4.51 32.38 -6.62
N ALA A 610 5.02 32.67 -7.82
CA ALA A 610 4.30 33.42 -8.86
C ALA A 610 3.43 32.55 -9.80
N SER A 611 3.26 31.25 -9.53
CA SER A 611 2.52 30.33 -10.39
C SER A 611 1.11 29.95 -9.91
N GLY A 612 0.64 30.50 -8.79
CA GLY A 612 -0.62 30.13 -8.15
C GLY A 612 -0.56 28.80 -7.40
N TRP A 613 0.20 27.81 -7.90
CA TRP A 613 0.41 26.50 -7.27
C TRP A 613 0.81 26.58 -5.80
N ALA A 614 1.62 27.57 -5.42
CA ALA A 614 2.03 27.77 -4.03
C ALA A 614 0.86 28.01 -3.05
N GLY A 615 -0.29 28.51 -3.49
CA GLY A 615 -1.51 28.56 -2.68
C GLY A 615 -2.29 27.24 -2.72
N LEU A 616 -2.37 26.59 -3.89
CA LEU A 616 -3.07 25.32 -4.09
C LEU A 616 -2.40 24.13 -3.37
N ASP A 617 -1.07 24.12 -3.24
CA ASP A 617 -0.32 23.15 -2.44
C ASP A 617 -0.57 23.29 -0.93
N HIS A 618 -1.02 24.46 -0.49
CA HIS A 618 -0.89 24.91 0.90
C HIS A 618 -2.15 25.58 1.46
N ALA A 619 -3.33 25.18 0.96
CA ALA A 619 -4.64 25.61 1.46
C ALA A 619 -4.81 27.14 1.52
N GLY A 620 -4.32 27.85 0.49
CA GLY A 620 -4.35 29.32 0.39
C GLY A 620 -3.25 30.04 1.17
N GLN A 621 -2.55 29.35 2.07
CA GLN A 621 -1.35 29.89 2.72
C GLN A 621 -0.13 29.77 1.80
N LEU A 622 0.90 30.59 2.03
CA LEU A 622 2.15 30.53 1.27
C LEU A 622 3.28 30.03 2.19
N PRO A 623 4.03 28.98 1.80
CA PRO A 623 5.00 28.33 2.67
C PRO A 623 6.21 29.22 2.94
N LEU A 624 6.70 29.20 4.18
CA LEU A 624 7.93 29.88 4.56
C LEU A 624 9.15 29.00 4.25
N VAL A 625 10.16 29.56 3.57
CA VAL A 625 11.39 28.85 3.22
C VAL A 625 12.47 29.13 4.26
N LEU A 626 12.72 28.12 5.10
CA LEU A 626 13.72 28.11 6.15
C LEU A 626 15.05 27.62 5.58
N PHE A 627 16.01 28.53 5.42
CA PHE A 627 17.39 28.17 5.09
C PHE A 627 18.19 27.99 6.38
N VAL A 628 18.84 26.84 6.54
CA VAL A 628 19.80 26.60 7.63
C VAL A 628 21.20 26.45 7.04
N PHE A 629 22.14 27.20 7.59
CA PHE A 629 23.53 27.20 7.16
C PHE A 629 24.43 26.40 8.10
N GLU A 630 25.51 25.85 7.56
CA GLU A 630 26.54 25.14 8.32
C GLU A 630 27.23 26.09 9.32
N THR A 631 27.54 27.32 8.90
CA THR A 631 28.17 28.34 9.75
C THR A 631 27.37 29.64 9.81
N ARG A 632 27.66 30.48 10.80
CA ARG A 632 27.16 31.85 10.90
C ARG A 632 27.63 32.74 9.75
N ASP A 633 28.87 32.60 9.30
CA ASP A 633 29.45 33.44 8.23
C ASP A 633 28.78 33.16 6.88
N ASP A 634 28.39 31.90 6.63
CA ASP A 634 27.60 31.52 5.46
C ASP A 634 26.19 32.13 5.51
N GLU A 635 25.55 32.13 6.70
CA GLU A 635 24.25 32.77 6.93
C GLU A 635 24.31 34.27 6.64
N GLU A 636 25.29 34.98 7.21
CA GLU A 636 25.47 36.41 6.98
C GLU A 636 25.81 36.75 5.52
N SER A 637 26.62 35.92 4.86
CA SER A 637 26.98 36.07 3.44
C SER A 637 25.77 35.84 2.53
N PHE A 638 24.94 34.84 2.83
CA PHE A 638 23.67 34.63 2.14
C PHE A 638 22.73 35.83 2.34
N LEU A 639 22.54 36.32 3.57
CA LEU A 639 21.65 37.46 3.87
C LEU A 639 22.04 38.73 3.09
N ARG A 640 23.33 39.06 3.04
CA ARG A 640 23.88 40.19 2.26
C ARG A 640 23.59 40.03 0.76
N ALA A 641 23.60 38.81 0.24
CA ALA A 641 23.30 38.50 -1.16
C ALA A 641 21.81 38.28 -1.47
N ALA A 642 20.99 37.97 -0.46
CA ALA A 642 19.57 37.61 -0.60
C ALA A 642 18.60 38.78 -0.43
N GLY A 643 19.00 39.90 0.19
CA GLY A 643 18.12 41.07 0.43
C GLY A 643 17.44 41.71 -0.80
N ALA A 644 17.87 41.35 -2.02
CA ALA A 644 17.19 41.73 -3.26
C ALA A 644 15.98 40.84 -3.62
N HIS A 645 15.78 39.71 -2.94
CA HIS A 645 14.74 38.71 -3.25
C HIS A 645 13.50 38.86 -2.36
N ARG A 646 12.36 39.22 -2.95
CA ARG A 646 11.04 39.34 -2.27
C ARG A 646 10.36 37.98 -2.02
N LEU A 647 11.09 37.04 -1.43
CA LEU A 647 10.60 35.70 -1.10
C LEU A 647 10.27 35.57 0.40
N PRO A 648 9.36 34.68 0.79
CA PRO A 648 9.21 34.26 2.19
C PRO A 648 10.41 33.40 2.57
N ILE A 649 11.54 34.03 2.91
CA ILE A 649 12.78 33.36 3.35
C ILE A 649 13.11 33.82 4.77
N CYS A 650 13.41 32.85 5.63
CA CYS A 650 14.11 33.10 6.89
C CYS A 650 15.39 32.27 6.95
N THR A 651 16.39 32.73 7.71
CA THR A 651 17.67 32.07 7.87
C THR A 651 17.96 31.73 9.33
N SER A 652 18.72 30.66 9.53
CA SER A 652 19.40 30.34 10.78
C SER A 652 20.66 29.51 10.48
N ASN A 653 21.38 29.06 11.50
CA ASN A 653 22.57 28.22 11.34
C ASN A 653 22.62 27.13 12.43
N LEU A 654 23.45 26.10 12.23
CA LEU A 654 23.50 24.94 13.13
C LEU A 654 23.91 25.27 14.57
N GLU A 655 24.80 26.24 14.76
CA GLU A 655 25.25 26.73 16.08
C GLU A 655 24.07 27.33 16.86
N MET A 656 23.39 28.33 16.30
CA MET A 656 22.22 28.97 16.92
C MET A 656 21.09 27.98 17.25
N ILE A 657 20.85 26.99 16.37
CA ILE A 657 19.81 25.97 16.57
C ILE A 657 20.22 24.95 17.64
N ALA A 658 21.50 24.62 17.76
CA ALA A 658 22.00 23.75 18.82
C ALA A 658 21.91 24.40 20.21
N ASP A 659 22.20 25.71 20.28
CA ASP A 659 22.25 26.46 21.55
C ASP A 659 20.85 26.85 22.08
N LEU A 660 19.94 27.30 21.20
CA LEU A 660 18.64 27.85 21.60
C LEU A 660 17.42 26.99 21.23
N GLY A 661 17.56 26.02 20.33
CA GLY A 661 16.46 25.20 19.81
C GLY A 661 15.78 25.78 18.56
N VAL A 662 15.23 24.90 17.72
CA VAL A 662 14.70 25.23 16.39
C VAL A 662 13.34 25.96 16.41
N LEU A 663 12.55 25.86 17.49
CA LEU A 663 11.31 26.62 17.64
C LEU A 663 11.53 28.05 18.19
N HIS A 664 12.68 28.29 18.79
CA HIS A 664 13.01 29.48 19.57
C HIS A 664 13.63 30.61 18.70
N GLU A 665 14.19 31.64 19.35
CA GLU A 665 14.67 32.90 18.76
C GLU A 665 15.97 32.74 17.94
N VAL A 666 15.91 31.86 16.93
CA VAL A 666 17.03 31.50 16.05
C VAL A 666 16.84 32.02 14.61
N TRP A 667 15.62 32.40 14.21
CA TRP A 667 15.25 32.69 12.83
C TRP A 667 15.28 34.18 12.49
N ARG A 668 15.99 34.55 11.43
CA ARG A 668 16.17 35.94 10.98
C ARG A 668 15.62 36.15 9.58
N TRP A 669 15.13 37.36 9.28
CA TRP A 669 14.71 37.74 7.93
C TRP A 669 15.88 38.35 7.12
N PRO A 670 15.89 38.22 5.77
CA PRO A 670 16.74 39.05 4.93
C PRO A 670 16.40 40.55 5.10
N PRO A 671 17.41 41.43 5.06
CA PRO A 671 17.18 42.87 5.00
C PRO A 671 16.25 43.24 3.85
N PRO A 672 15.33 44.22 4.02
CA PRO A 672 15.24 45.15 5.15
C PRO A 672 14.29 44.72 6.27
N ASN A 673 13.71 43.51 6.25
CA ASN A 673 12.45 43.24 6.95
C ASN A 673 12.58 43.06 8.48
N ALA A 674 13.69 42.51 8.98
CA ALA A 674 14.08 42.52 10.40
C ALA A 674 15.56 42.16 10.54
N SER A 675 16.29 42.85 11.42
CA SER A 675 17.65 42.46 11.85
C SER A 675 17.64 41.30 12.84
N ASP A 676 16.59 41.22 13.65
CA ASP A 676 16.57 40.48 14.90
C ASP A 676 16.12 39.03 14.67
N ARG A 677 16.53 38.13 15.56
CA ARG A 677 16.06 36.75 15.54
C ARG A 677 14.70 36.63 16.24
N LEU A 678 13.84 35.77 15.72
CA LEU A 678 12.45 35.59 16.14
C LEU A 678 12.13 34.10 16.33
N PRO A 679 11.16 33.75 17.18
CA PRO A 679 10.68 32.38 17.30
C PRO A 679 9.87 31.99 16.06
N LEU A 680 9.88 30.70 15.72
CA LEU A 680 9.35 30.18 14.46
C LEU A 680 7.88 30.59 14.21
N HIS A 681 7.07 30.63 15.27
CA HIS A 681 5.66 31.05 15.20
C HIS A 681 5.46 32.55 14.87
N ARG A 682 6.38 33.45 15.25
CA ARG A 682 6.26 34.91 14.99
C ARG A 682 6.69 35.33 13.59
N LEU A 683 7.48 34.52 12.90
CA LEU A 683 7.87 34.81 11.49
C LEU A 683 6.62 35.05 10.62
N GLY A 684 5.55 34.31 10.91
CA GLY A 684 4.28 34.39 10.21
C GLY A 684 3.56 35.74 10.23
N ASP A 685 3.96 36.69 11.08
CA ASP A 685 3.38 38.04 11.11
C ASP A 685 4.20 39.07 10.31
N GLY A 686 5.53 38.95 10.29
CA GLY A 686 6.38 39.75 9.40
C GLY A 686 6.02 39.57 7.92
N TYR A 687 5.52 38.39 7.56
CA TYR A 687 5.05 38.10 6.20
C TYR A 687 3.85 38.95 5.75
N LYS A 688 2.97 39.39 6.67
CA LYS A 688 1.81 40.25 6.35
C LYS A 688 2.23 41.63 5.79
N ASN A 689 3.46 42.07 6.09
CA ASN A 689 4.02 43.34 5.66
C ASN A 689 4.81 43.26 4.34
N VAL A 690 5.04 42.06 3.78
CA VAL A 690 5.65 41.91 2.45
C VAL A 690 4.60 42.29 1.39
N PRO A 691 4.79 43.36 0.60
CA PRO A 691 3.75 43.88 -0.28
C PRO A 691 3.48 42.92 -1.45
N SER A 692 2.47 42.08 -1.28
CA SER A 692 2.09 41.06 -2.24
C SER A 692 1.41 41.68 -3.48
N ARG A 693 1.99 41.43 -4.66
CA ARG A 693 1.34 41.76 -5.95
C ARG A 693 0.21 40.79 -6.31
N SER A 694 -0.18 39.87 -5.41
CA SER A 694 -1.24 38.89 -5.61
C SER A 694 -2.66 39.42 -5.31
N ARG A 695 -2.85 40.74 -5.09
CA ARG A 695 -4.18 41.39 -4.96
C ARG A 695 -5.08 41.33 -6.23
N HIS A 696 -4.76 40.46 -7.19
CA HIS A 696 -5.53 40.22 -8.42
C HIS A 696 -6.14 38.80 -8.50
N PHE A 697 -6.17 38.06 -7.39
CA PHE A 697 -6.94 36.82 -7.28
C PHE A 697 -8.06 36.98 -6.25
N ARG A 698 -9.30 37.06 -6.76
CA ARG A 698 -10.58 36.82 -6.10
C ARG A 698 -11.44 36.01 -7.08
#